data_AF-A0A485L350-F1
#
_entry.id   AF-A0A485L350-F1
#
_cell.length_a   1.000
_cell.length_b   1.000
_cell.length_c   1.000
_cell.angle_alpha   90.00
_cell.angle_beta   90.00
_cell.angle_gamma   90.00
#
_symmetry.space_group_name_H-M   'P 1'
#
loop_
_entity.id
_entity.type
_entity.pdbx_description
1 polymer ?
#
loop_
_entity_poly.entity_id
_entity_poly.type
_entity_poly.pdbx_seq_one_letter_code
_entity_poly.pdbx_strand_id
1 'polypeptide(L)'
;MLQQRRRSWRSCSLTHMLLFLSTYLSTAAAEWGPIQDSVYYIGNDIAVSHPHTDIDSCQHACLGTPGCVVVVWIPHADGTCLLKSHPGVAAPMANAKAVALLHRPSPMQPSSTRTAPAPSWPRSSSMTVQAASFGQMTYHYVPRAMWVNTIPPRYFTHALNRTEDVFRTEYLNHPKDDLLTPFVTVESVGECADVARTNRRTFFTYINRTQACVAHVFGGTPSRVTVASSSSMSIQTLPLPVGTVVASYHATTTASCHDDCVHDRLCVMSSVIKSNCTLMAPLGAPTDDVYAGWVVDPVTVYERDGLNIATTAATTLASGHIDVIDRIPNVTSVGDCCAHLVRHDQQFFVYDASNQACTLLTIQSAAETSEVTSYLAIAESLVEPRPLPRLLLPVDPTRLQDLPSDTTQAACQRACQPTLHQCFGSVFDAADHSCRLYLAASSSSIDVPSHANHTFGWLALSALPMSIDDAAVDTVHVFGTAHQDDHELFMSADVVAALQSPTTKVVFIYITAGDAAETNGWWEARELGTLAATKKMIHAAGRFDSMQARTKVVVSNKTITKVVLGNAVHYFMRIGEDRLMDLFMGVPHIHASAVDNPLDLYTTLIEIEGVVTALMELEVAASRPPTIRLGASEFKNFRPGDEQVDHQLHMWTGNLMANVVARHPLWSACVDQTYYFGYQRWLDLVNMEEHARLLQRSAWLRLSNAINGVYKACYPVWFDHAQHLGRQYVARHEPRQRPCNDKIDEA
;
A
#
# COMPACT_ATOMS: atom_id res chain seq x y z
N MET A 1 -26.77 24.49 74.06
CA MET A 1 -28.25 24.33 74.03
C MET A 1 -28.57 23.29 72.96
N LEU A 2 -28.57 22.00 73.30
CA LEU A 2 -29.74 21.20 73.73
C LEU A 2 -30.91 21.32 72.75
N GLN A 3 -31.10 20.32 71.90
CA GLN A 3 -32.36 19.56 71.89
C GLN A 3 -32.21 18.22 71.16
N GLN A 4 -32.26 17.17 71.98
CA GLN A 4 -32.58 15.80 71.57
C GLN A 4 -34.03 15.71 71.12
N ARG A 5 -34.33 14.86 70.13
CA ARG A 5 -35.53 14.02 70.16
C ARG A 5 -35.18 12.60 69.75
N ARG A 6 -35.29 11.70 70.74
CA ARG A 6 -35.36 10.24 70.60
C ARG A 6 -36.80 9.80 70.33
N ARG A 7 -36.97 8.71 69.57
CA ARG A 7 -38.01 7.65 69.66
C ARG A 7 -37.71 6.66 68.53
N SER A 8 -36.93 5.59 68.72
CA SER A 8 -37.27 4.29 69.32
C SER A 8 -38.22 3.44 68.45
N TRP A 9 -37.77 2.29 67.93
CA TRP A 9 -38.28 0.94 68.28
C TRP A 9 -37.64 -0.20 67.44
N ARG A 10 -37.16 -1.20 68.19
CA ARG A 10 -37.18 -2.66 67.96
C ARG A 10 -36.04 -3.34 67.18
N SER A 11 -35.38 -4.16 67.98
CA SER A 11 -34.28 -5.10 67.79
C SER A 11 -34.74 -6.48 67.31
N CYS A 12 -33.85 -7.23 66.67
CA CYS A 12 -33.59 -8.67 66.88
C CYS A 12 -32.22 -8.98 66.24
N SER A 13 -31.14 -9.10 67.04
CA SER A 13 -30.52 -10.37 67.54
C SER A 13 -29.75 -11.12 66.44
N LEU A 14 -28.53 -11.66 66.59
CA LEU A 14 -27.53 -11.88 67.66
C LEU A 14 -26.28 -12.42 66.86
N THR A 15 -24.99 -12.10 67.05
CA THR A 15 -23.99 -12.62 68.04
C THR A 15 -22.60 -12.26 67.43
N HIS A 16 -21.70 -11.47 68.03
CA HIS A 16 -20.42 -11.85 68.72
C HIS A 16 -19.70 -13.07 68.11
N MET A 17 -18.39 -13.11 67.80
CA MET A 17 -17.22 -12.70 68.61
C MET A 17 -15.94 -12.83 67.77
N LEU A 18 -14.94 -11.99 68.06
CA LEU A 18 -13.62 -11.90 67.43
C LEU A 18 -12.79 -13.19 67.48
N LEU A 19 -12.02 -13.44 66.42
CA LEU A 19 -10.71 -14.09 66.47
C LEU A 19 -9.83 -13.49 65.37
N PHE A 20 -8.92 -12.59 65.77
CA PHE A 20 -7.76 -12.21 64.98
C PHE A 20 -6.82 -13.42 64.92
N LEU A 21 -6.60 -13.96 63.72
CA LEU A 21 -5.35 -14.62 63.37
C LEU A 21 -4.86 -14.00 62.07
N SER A 22 -3.69 -13.37 62.14
CA SER A 22 -2.97 -12.79 61.02
C SER A 22 -2.62 -13.88 60.00
N THR A 23 -3.18 -13.78 58.79
CA THR A 23 -2.49 -14.25 57.59
C THR A 23 -1.95 -13.03 56.87
N TYR A 24 -0.66 -12.77 57.08
CA TYR A 24 0.12 -11.93 56.17
C TYR A 24 0.09 -12.61 54.79
N LEU A 25 -0.80 -12.15 53.90
CA LEU A 25 -0.57 -12.28 52.47
C LEU A 25 0.51 -11.24 52.14
N SER A 26 1.76 -11.67 52.20
CA SER A 26 2.88 -10.94 51.63
C SER A 26 2.68 -10.91 50.12
N THR A 27 2.07 -9.85 49.60
CA THR A 27 2.16 -9.54 48.18
C THR A 27 3.61 -9.16 47.92
N ALA A 28 4.39 -10.04 47.29
CA ALA A 28 5.73 -9.71 46.86
C ALA A 28 5.65 -8.49 45.94
N ALA A 29 6.20 -7.35 46.39
CA ALA A 29 6.37 -6.19 45.54
C ALA A 29 7.40 -6.52 44.44
N ALA A 30 7.33 -5.83 43.30
CA ALA A 30 8.33 -5.97 42.26
C ALA A 30 9.74 -5.62 42.79
N GLU A 31 10.73 -6.43 42.43
CA GLU A 31 12.12 -6.20 42.81
C GLU A 31 12.89 -5.60 41.63
N TRP A 32 13.56 -4.47 41.88
CA TRP A 32 14.31 -3.72 40.88
C TRP A 32 15.80 -3.71 41.21
N GLY A 33 16.64 -3.67 40.17
CA GLY A 33 18.09 -3.53 40.31
C GLY A 33 18.51 -2.13 40.75
N PRO A 34 19.81 -1.88 40.93
CA PRO A 34 20.31 -0.54 41.24
C PRO A 34 20.02 0.43 40.10
N ILE A 35 19.61 1.65 40.43
CA ILE A 35 19.47 2.75 39.47
C ILE A 35 20.86 3.12 38.95
N GLN A 36 20.97 3.20 37.63
CA GLN A 36 22.18 3.60 36.92
C GLN A 36 22.04 5.06 36.47
N ASP A 37 22.89 5.93 37.01
CA ASP A 37 22.91 7.35 36.66
C ASP A 37 23.69 7.61 35.37
N SER A 38 23.19 8.54 34.57
CA SER A 38 23.72 8.96 33.27
C SER A 38 23.86 7.83 32.23
N VAL A 39 23.01 6.81 32.33
CA VAL A 39 22.98 5.67 31.40
C VAL A 39 21.71 5.69 30.58
N TYR A 40 21.87 5.59 29.27
CA TYR A 40 20.81 5.42 28.29
C TYR A 40 21.00 4.10 27.54
N TYR A 41 20.03 3.19 27.63
CA TYR A 41 20.05 1.97 26.84
C TYR A 41 19.45 2.26 25.45
N ILE A 42 20.20 2.00 24.38
CA ILE A 42 19.76 2.21 23.00
C ILE A 42 18.93 1.02 22.52
N GLY A 43 17.75 1.28 21.94
CA GLY A 43 16.86 0.26 21.35
C GLY A 43 16.08 -0.56 22.37
N ASN A 44 15.40 -1.60 21.87
CA ASN A 44 14.52 -2.51 22.62
C ASN A 44 13.33 -1.84 23.34
N ASP A 45 13.00 -0.61 22.94
CA ASP A 45 11.82 0.13 23.39
C ASP A 45 10.55 -0.59 22.95
N ILE A 46 9.70 -0.92 23.90
CA ILE A 46 8.39 -1.53 23.64
C ILE A 46 7.24 -0.59 23.98
N ALA A 47 7.53 0.47 24.75
CA ALA A 47 6.63 1.57 25.00
C ALA A 47 7.44 2.79 25.46
N VAL A 48 6.88 3.97 25.24
CA VAL A 48 7.36 5.20 25.85
C VAL A 48 6.21 5.76 26.67
N SER A 49 6.45 6.09 27.94
CA SER A 49 5.47 6.72 28.81
C SER A 49 5.97 8.08 29.27
N HIS A 50 5.11 9.09 29.24
CA HIS A 50 5.37 10.45 29.74
C HIS A 50 4.03 11.17 29.99
N PRO A 51 3.98 12.21 30.84
CA PRO A 51 5.06 12.73 31.66
C PRO A 51 5.21 11.96 32.99
N HIS A 52 6.45 11.78 33.43
CA HIS A 52 6.79 11.13 34.70
C HIS A 52 7.80 11.97 35.48
N THR A 53 7.52 12.21 36.77
CA THR A 53 8.32 13.12 37.60
C THR A 53 9.64 12.50 38.09
N ASP A 54 9.76 11.18 38.01
CA ASP A 54 10.89 10.41 38.54
C ASP A 54 10.93 8.98 37.94
N ILE A 55 12.04 8.28 38.20
CA ILE A 55 12.26 6.91 37.73
C ILE A 55 11.34 5.87 38.39
N ASP A 56 10.86 6.12 39.62
CA ASP A 56 9.96 5.20 40.32
C ASP A 56 8.60 5.13 39.62
N SER A 57 8.13 6.27 39.09
CA SER A 57 6.93 6.31 38.27
C SER A 57 7.12 5.64 36.90
N CYS A 58 8.33 5.63 36.34
CA CYS A 58 8.68 4.80 35.17
C CYS A 58 8.63 3.32 35.48
N GLN A 59 9.18 2.90 36.63
CA GLN A 59 9.13 1.52 37.09
C GLN A 59 7.68 1.05 37.22
N HIS A 60 6.79 1.88 37.75
CA HIS A 60 5.36 1.55 37.83
C HIS A 60 4.72 1.36 36.45
N ALA A 61 5.01 2.25 35.49
CA ALA A 61 4.55 2.12 34.11
C ALA A 61 5.04 0.83 33.43
N CYS A 62 6.29 0.43 33.72
CA CYS A 62 6.86 -0.82 33.24
C CYS A 62 6.16 -2.07 33.79
N LEU A 63 5.75 -2.09 35.08
CA LEU A 63 5.00 -3.22 35.64
C LEU A 63 3.63 -3.40 34.99
N GLY A 64 3.00 -2.30 34.58
CA GLY A 64 1.74 -2.29 33.82
C GLY A 64 1.90 -2.67 32.33
N THR A 65 3.13 -2.74 31.82
CA THR A 65 3.44 -2.99 30.41
C THR A 65 3.91 -4.44 30.21
N PRO A 66 3.15 -5.30 29.50
CA PRO A 66 3.57 -6.66 29.19
C PRO A 66 4.93 -6.67 28.48
N GLY A 67 5.88 -7.47 28.98
CA GLY A 67 7.22 -7.60 28.40
C GLY A 67 8.25 -6.54 28.84
N CYS A 68 7.87 -5.50 29.59
CA CYS A 68 8.84 -4.50 30.05
C CYS A 68 9.72 -5.02 31.20
N VAL A 69 11.03 -4.97 31.04
CA VAL A 69 11.99 -5.38 32.09
C VAL A 69 13.09 -4.36 32.33
N VAL A 70 13.15 -3.27 31.55
CA VAL A 70 14.10 -2.16 31.76
C VAL A 70 13.39 -0.83 31.53
N VAL A 71 13.71 0.19 32.32
CA VAL A 71 13.27 1.56 32.07
C VAL A 71 14.46 2.51 31.94
N VAL A 72 14.33 3.53 31.09
CA VAL A 72 15.24 4.69 31.03
C VAL A 72 14.42 5.97 31.17
N TRP A 73 14.61 6.69 32.27
CA TRP A 73 13.99 7.99 32.53
C TRP A 73 14.88 9.15 32.11
N ILE A 74 14.31 10.14 31.42
CA ILE A 74 15.01 11.31 30.89
C ILE A 74 14.30 12.58 31.38
N PRO A 75 14.92 13.35 32.30
CA PRO A 75 14.26 14.47 32.98
C PRO A 75 13.98 15.68 32.08
N HIS A 76 14.79 15.92 31.04
CA HIS A 76 14.71 17.13 30.22
C HIS A 76 13.73 17.05 29.05
N ALA A 77 13.11 15.88 28.85
CA ALA A 77 12.09 15.63 27.83
C ALA A 77 10.71 15.44 28.50
N ASP A 78 10.26 16.41 29.29
CA ASP A 78 9.01 16.38 30.08
C ASP A 78 8.87 15.14 31.00
N GLY A 79 9.99 14.56 31.42
CA GLY A 79 10.02 13.34 32.22
C GLY A 79 9.68 12.07 31.43
N THR A 80 10.39 11.83 30.32
CA THR A 80 10.15 10.67 29.44
C THR A 80 10.68 9.37 30.06
N CYS A 81 9.86 8.31 30.07
CA CYS A 81 10.24 6.95 30.43
C CYS A 81 10.22 6.05 29.19
N LEU A 82 11.39 5.56 28.80
CA LEU A 82 11.53 4.54 27.78
C LEU A 82 11.40 3.16 28.44
N LEU A 83 10.32 2.44 28.14
CA LEU A 83 10.01 1.12 28.67
C LEU A 83 10.51 0.06 27.68
N LYS A 84 11.41 -0.81 28.11
CA LYS A 84 12.19 -1.68 27.24
C LYS A 84 12.01 -3.15 27.58
N SER A 85 12.04 -4.01 26.55
CA SER A 85 11.92 -5.47 26.71
C SER A 85 13.19 -6.14 27.22
N HIS A 86 14.36 -5.54 26.98
CA HIS A 86 15.69 -5.99 27.42
C HIS A 86 16.63 -4.78 27.47
N PRO A 87 17.73 -4.81 28.25
CA PRO A 87 18.75 -3.77 28.15
C PRO A 87 19.43 -3.83 26.78
N GLY A 88 19.44 -2.72 26.05
CA GLY A 88 20.20 -2.57 24.80
C GLY A 88 21.66 -2.20 25.04
N VAL A 89 22.30 -1.58 24.04
CA VAL A 89 23.67 -1.06 24.21
C VAL A 89 23.64 0.13 25.18
N ALA A 90 24.44 0.09 26.24
CA ALA A 90 24.56 1.20 27.17
C ALA A 90 25.38 2.34 26.55
N ALA A 91 24.79 3.53 26.48
CA ALA A 91 25.44 4.76 26.08
C ALA A 91 25.36 5.82 27.20
N PRO A 92 26.40 6.65 27.36
CA PRO A 92 26.37 7.74 28.34
C PRO A 92 25.41 8.84 27.88
N MET A 93 24.47 9.24 28.75
CA MET A 93 23.58 10.39 28.53
C MET A 93 23.39 11.15 29.82
N ALA A 94 23.81 12.42 29.85
CA ALA A 94 23.75 13.25 31.05
C ALA A 94 22.31 13.35 31.59
N ASN A 95 22.16 13.09 32.89
CA ASN A 95 20.89 13.15 33.65
C ASN A 95 19.85 12.07 33.32
N ALA A 96 20.10 11.16 32.36
CA ALA A 96 19.26 9.98 32.20
C ALA A 96 19.46 9.01 33.40
N LYS A 97 18.43 8.28 33.77
CA LYS A 97 18.51 7.22 34.80
C LYS A 97 17.93 5.93 34.24
N ALA A 98 18.64 4.80 34.37
CA ALA A 98 18.15 3.51 33.91
C ALA A 98 18.02 2.50 35.06
N VAL A 99 17.05 1.59 34.99
CA VAL A 99 16.92 0.50 35.98
C VAL A 99 16.24 -0.73 35.37
N ALA A 100 16.73 -1.92 35.73
CA ALA A 100 16.21 -3.20 35.26
C ALA A 100 15.38 -3.90 36.34
N LEU A 101 14.32 -4.58 35.93
CA LEU A 101 13.44 -5.39 36.77
C LEU A 101 14.08 -6.76 37.02
N LEU A 102 14.29 -7.10 38.29
CA LEU A 102 14.87 -8.39 38.70
C LEU A 102 13.78 -9.45 38.89
N HIS A 103 12.62 -9.07 39.45
CA HIS A 103 11.51 -9.99 39.68
C HIS A 103 10.14 -9.32 39.49
N ARG A 104 9.28 -9.94 38.66
CA ARG A 104 7.93 -9.46 38.35
C ARG A 104 6.87 -10.22 39.17
N PRO A 105 5.95 -9.54 39.88
CA PRO A 105 4.87 -10.21 40.60
C PRO A 105 3.81 -10.81 39.67
N SER A 106 3.19 -11.93 40.06
CA SER A 106 2.15 -12.61 39.27
C SER A 106 0.79 -11.87 39.33
N PRO A 107 0.03 -11.75 38.22
CA PRO A 107 -1.26 -11.04 38.24
C PRO A 107 -2.39 -11.86 38.89
N MET A 108 -3.13 -11.26 39.81
CA MET A 108 -4.48 -11.73 40.20
C MET A 108 -5.49 -11.37 39.11
N GLN A 109 -6.32 -12.34 38.69
CA GLN A 109 -7.38 -12.14 37.69
C GLN A 109 -8.48 -11.19 38.20
N PRO A 110 -8.97 -10.23 37.37
CA PRO A 110 -10.17 -9.47 37.70
C PRO A 110 -11.44 -10.20 37.25
N SER A 111 -12.44 -10.20 38.12
CA SER A 111 -13.79 -10.71 37.88
C SER A 111 -14.58 -9.82 36.92
N SER A 112 -15.27 -10.45 35.97
CA SER A 112 -16.16 -9.80 35.01
C SER A 112 -17.44 -9.32 35.68
N THR A 113 -17.88 -8.09 35.41
CA THR A 113 -19.26 -7.73 35.03
C THR A 113 -19.43 -6.22 34.97
N ARG A 114 -19.51 -5.64 33.76
CA ARG A 114 -20.51 -4.60 33.43
C ARG A 114 -20.52 -4.32 31.92
N THR A 115 -21.59 -4.75 31.27
CA THR A 115 -21.97 -4.35 29.90
C THR A 115 -22.31 -2.85 29.92
N ALA A 116 -21.57 -2.03 29.17
CA ALA A 116 -22.01 -0.67 28.85
C ALA A 116 -23.00 -0.73 27.67
N PRO A 117 -24.06 0.10 27.62
CA PRO A 117 -24.95 0.15 26.47
C PRO A 117 -24.26 0.86 25.30
N ALA A 118 -24.43 0.32 24.09
CA ALA A 118 -23.98 0.95 22.86
C ALA A 118 -24.71 2.30 22.63
N PRO A 119 -24.02 3.34 22.10
CA PRO A 119 -24.68 4.58 21.71
C PRO A 119 -25.73 4.30 20.62
N SER A 120 -26.97 4.68 20.88
CA SER A 120 -28.08 4.61 19.92
C SER A 120 -28.03 5.84 19.01
N TRP A 121 -27.37 5.71 17.87
CA TRP A 121 -27.40 6.73 16.82
C TRP A 121 -28.81 6.81 16.21
N PRO A 122 -29.37 8.01 15.96
CA PRO A 122 -30.70 8.15 15.40
C PRO A 122 -30.77 7.56 13.98
N ARG A 123 -31.42 6.40 13.83
CA ARG A 123 -31.81 5.82 12.54
C ARG A 123 -33.02 6.58 12.00
N SER A 124 -32.83 7.77 11.44
CA SER A 124 -33.94 8.43 10.73
C SER A 124 -33.45 9.39 9.65
N SER A 125 -33.10 8.84 8.51
CA SER A 125 -33.17 9.50 7.19
C SER A 125 -33.01 8.43 6.12
N SER A 126 -33.70 8.58 4.99
CA SER A 126 -33.42 7.78 3.80
C SER A 126 -31.94 7.89 3.43
N MET A 127 -31.28 6.77 3.16
CA MET A 127 -29.91 6.76 2.67
C MET A 127 -29.90 6.93 1.16
N THR A 128 -28.94 7.69 0.64
CA THR A 128 -28.72 7.81 -0.81
C THR A 128 -27.33 7.30 -1.10
N VAL A 129 -27.25 6.25 -1.92
CA VAL A 129 -25.98 5.75 -2.45
C VAL A 129 -25.53 6.68 -3.56
N GLN A 130 -24.33 7.23 -3.42
CA GLN A 130 -23.68 8.05 -4.43
C GLN A 130 -22.58 7.24 -5.11
N ALA A 131 -22.41 7.42 -6.42
CA ALA A 131 -21.29 6.88 -7.18
C ALA A 131 -20.39 8.02 -7.64
N ALA A 132 -19.08 7.78 -7.60
CA ALA A 132 -18.07 8.68 -8.13
C ALA A 132 -16.90 7.86 -8.68
N SER A 133 -16.03 8.52 -9.43
CA SER A 133 -14.85 7.90 -10.03
C SER A 133 -13.58 8.60 -9.57
N PHE A 134 -12.53 7.82 -9.34
CA PHE A 134 -11.17 8.30 -9.09
C PHE A 134 -10.24 7.61 -10.09
N GLY A 135 -9.85 8.34 -11.14
CA GLY A 135 -9.30 7.73 -12.35
C GLY A 135 -10.33 6.82 -13.03
N GLN A 136 -9.93 5.59 -13.38
CA GLN A 136 -10.82 4.55 -13.96
C GLN A 136 -11.52 3.67 -12.92
N MET A 137 -11.36 3.96 -11.63
CA MET A 137 -12.00 3.22 -10.56
C MET A 137 -13.33 3.89 -10.21
N THR A 138 -14.43 3.16 -10.29
CA THR A 138 -15.71 3.56 -9.71
C THR A 138 -15.83 3.03 -8.28
N TYR A 139 -16.34 3.87 -7.39
CA TYR A 139 -16.64 3.53 -6.02
C TYR A 139 -18.00 4.10 -5.62
N HIS A 140 -18.56 3.55 -4.56
CA HIS A 140 -19.85 3.94 -4.02
C HIS A 140 -19.72 4.34 -2.56
N TYR A 141 -20.59 5.24 -2.11
CA TYR A 141 -20.61 5.65 -0.72
C TYR A 141 -21.96 6.17 -0.26
N VAL A 142 -22.15 6.17 1.06
CA VAL A 142 -23.27 6.80 1.75
C VAL A 142 -22.72 7.91 2.65
N PRO A 143 -23.16 9.17 2.48
CA PRO A 143 -22.76 10.26 3.37
C PRO A 143 -23.42 10.11 4.75
N ARG A 144 -22.78 10.67 5.78
CA ARG A 144 -23.23 10.62 7.19
C ARG A 144 -23.35 9.19 7.74
N ALA A 145 -22.50 8.29 7.26
CA ALA A 145 -22.56 6.87 7.62
C ALA A 145 -21.15 6.27 7.84
N MET A 146 -21.06 5.17 8.61
CA MET A 146 -19.82 4.41 8.85
C MET A 146 -20.09 2.90 8.94
N TRP A 147 -19.13 2.06 8.59
CA TRP A 147 -19.32 0.60 8.63
C TRP A 147 -19.21 -0.03 10.03
N VAL A 148 -18.43 0.58 10.92
CA VAL A 148 -18.22 0.07 12.30
C VAL A 148 -18.32 1.20 13.30
N ASN A 149 -18.85 0.91 14.49
CA ASN A 149 -18.89 1.85 15.63
C ASN A 149 -17.68 1.72 16.56
N THR A 150 -16.74 0.84 16.22
CA THR A 150 -15.49 0.61 16.97
C THR A 150 -14.38 1.57 16.59
N ILE A 151 -14.58 2.44 15.58
CA ILE A 151 -13.65 3.53 15.25
C ILE A 151 -13.47 4.41 16.50
N PRO A 152 -12.24 4.50 17.05
CA PRO A 152 -11.95 5.36 18.20
C PRO A 152 -12.52 6.77 18.02
N PRO A 153 -13.28 7.31 19.01
CA PRO A 153 -13.89 8.64 18.91
C PRO A 153 -12.91 9.77 18.54
N ARG A 154 -11.63 9.60 18.88
CA ARG A 154 -10.60 10.60 18.59
C ARG A 154 -10.30 10.75 17.11
N TYR A 155 -10.48 9.73 16.28
CA TYR A 155 -10.33 9.85 14.84
C TYR A 155 -11.35 10.81 14.21
N PHE A 156 -12.45 11.13 14.90
CA PHE A 156 -13.44 12.11 14.44
C PHE A 156 -13.11 13.55 14.87
N THR A 157 -12.22 13.73 15.84
CA THR A 157 -11.95 15.04 16.46
C THR A 157 -10.52 15.51 16.29
N HIS A 158 -9.55 14.60 16.11
CA HIS A 158 -8.13 14.91 16.10
C HIS A 158 -7.54 14.53 14.73
N ALA A 159 -6.95 15.52 14.05
CA ALA A 159 -6.20 15.29 12.84
C ALA A 159 -4.83 14.69 13.21
N LEU A 160 -4.57 13.48 12.73
CA LEU A 160 -3.35 12.73 12.98
C LEU A 160 -2.27 13.22 12.02
N ASN A 161 -1.66 14.35 12.37
CA ASN A 161 -0.71 15.05 11.51
C ASN A 161 0.75 14.68 11.79
N ARG A 162 1.03 13.79 12.77
CA ARG A 162 2.39 13.38 13.16
C ARG A 162 2.50 11.88 13.31
N THR A 163 3.59 11.30 12.82
CA THR A 163 3.75 9.84 12.77
C THR A 163 3.59 9.15 14.13
N GLU A 164 4.07 9.81 15.17
CA GLU A 164 4.01 9.34 16.56
C GLU A 164 2.58 9.21 17.10
N ASP A 165 1.63 10.02 16.60
CA ASP A 165 0.29 10.08 17.16
C ASP A 165 -0.51 8.81 16.87
N VAL A 166 -0.37 8.18 15.70
CA VAL A 166 -1.10 6.93 15.38
C VAL A 166 -0.60 5.74 16.17
N PHE A 167 0.65 5.77 16.62
CA PHE A 167 1.25 4.72 17.46
C PHE A 167 0.96 4.87 18.94
N ARG A 168 0.33 5.97 19.38
CA ARG A 168 -0.14 6.03 20.76
C ARG A 168 -1.24 4.99 20.94
N THR A 169 -1.22 4.28 22.06
CA THR A 169 -2.18 3.21 22.38
C THR A 169 -3.65 3.67 22.30
N GLU A 170 -3.92 4.96 22.44
CA GLU A 170 -5.24 5.59 22.28
C GLU A 170 -5.76 5.65 20.83
N TYR A 171 -4.88 5.43 19.84
CA TYR A 171 -5.18 5.35 18.41
C TYR A 171 -4.77 3.98 17.82
N LEU A 172 -4.28 3.04 18.63
CA LEU A 172 -4.03 1.67 18.18
C LEU A 172 -5.22 0.79 18.55
N ASN A 173 -5.74 0.05 17.57
CA ASN A 173 -6.83 -0.90 17.82
C ASN A 173 -6.31 -2.12 18.59
N HIS A 174 -7.18 -2.78 19.35
CA HIS A 174 -6.80 -4.00 20.07
C HIS A 174 -6.42 -5.08 19.04
N PRO A 175 -5.44 -5.97 19.29
CA PRO A 175 -5.00 -7.03 18.36
C PRO A 175 -6.07 -8.00 17.83
N LYS A 176 -7.32 -7.85 18.28
CA LYS A 176 -8.48 -8.69 17.93
C LYS A 176 -9.51 -7.98 17.04
N ASP A 177 -9.32 -6.70 16.72
CA ASP A 177 -10.39 -5.86 16.16
C ASP A 177 -10.43 -5.81 14.63
N ASP A 178 -9.59 -6.57 13.91
CA ASP A 178 -9.56 -6.68 12.43
C ASP A 178 -9.53 -5.34 11.66
N LEU A 179 -9.28 -4.22 12.35
CA LEU A 179 -9.18 -2.89 11.79
C LEU A 179 -7.72 -2.60 11.44
N LEU A 180 -7.46 -2.33 10.16
CA LEU A 180 -6.22 -1.68 9.75
C LEU A 180 -6.07 -0.36 10.50
N THR A 181 -4.85 -0.05 10.95
CA THR A 181 -4.44 1.29 11.34
C THR A 181 -4.90 2.28 10.25
N PRO A 182 -5.54 3.42 10.61
CA PRO A 182 -6.06 4.34 9.62
C PRO A 182 -4.95 4.90 8.74
N PHE A 183 -5.24 5.07 7.45
CA PHE A 183 -4.46 5.91 6.56
C PHE A 183 -4.89 7.35 6.81
N VAL A 184 -3.96 8.23 7.13
CA VAL A 184 -4.24 9.64 7.40
C VAL A 184 -3.73 10.51 6.27
N THR A 185 -4.01 11.81 6.30
CA THR A 185 -3.73 12.74 5.18
C THR A 185 -4.34 12.28 3.86
N VAL A 186 -5.46 11.54 3.92
CA VAL A 186 -6.25 11.12 2.77
C VAL A 186 -7.23 12.25 2.43
N GLU A 187 -7.13 12.78 1.21
CA GLU A 187 -7.72 14.06 0.83
C GLU A 187 -9.15 13.93 0.31
N SER A 188 -9.60 12.72 -0.02
CA SER A 188 -10.95 12.51 -0.55
C SER A 188 -11.50 11.10 -0.28
N VAL A 189 -12.82 10.97 -0.44
CA VAL A 189 -13.51 9.67 -0.46
C VAL A 189 -12.93 8.76 -1.55
N GLY A 190 -12.58 9.32 -2.71
CA GLY A 190 -12.03 8.58 -3.84
C GLY A 190 -10.62 8.05 -3.60
N GLU A 191 -9.78 8.84 -2.92
CA GLU A 191 -8.47 8.36 -2.48
C GLU A 191 -8.61 7.29 -1.39
N CYS A 192 -9.58 7.42 -0.48
CA CYS A 192 -9.87 6.37 0.50
C CYS A 192 -10.38 5.07 -0.16
N ALA A 193 -11.11 5.18 -1.27
CA ALA A 193 -11.46 4.03 -2.10
C ALA A 193 -10.21 3.38 -2.74
N ASP A 194 -9.24 4.17 -3.24
CA ASP A 194 -7.98 3.63 -3.79
C ASP A 194 -7.14 2.97 -2.68
N VAL A 195 -7.13 3.52 -1.47
CA VAL A 195 -6.53 2.91 -0.26
C VAL A 195 -7.18 1.54 0.01
N ALA A 196 -8.51 1.47 0.06
CA ALA A 196 -9.22 0.23 0.32
C ALA A 196 -8.87 -0.82 -0.75
N ARG A 197 -9.02 -0.45 -2.03
CA ARG A 197 -8.73 -1.30 -3.18
C ARG A 197 -7.29 -1.80 -3.19
N THR A 198 -6.32 -0.91 -3.01
CA THR A 198 -4.88 -1.25 -2.98
C THR A 198 -4.57 -2.25 -1.87
N ASN A 199 -5.21 -2.10 -0.71
CA ASN A 199 -5.07 -3.02 0.43
C ASN A 199 -5.98 -4.26 0.33
N ARG A 200 -6.57 -4.54 -0.85
CA ARG A 200 -7.50 -5.66 -1.10
C ARG A 200 -8.67 -5.69 -0.12
N ARG A 201 -9.20 -4.52 0.19
CA ARG A 201 -10.38 -4.31 1.03
C ARG A 201 -11.52 -3.78 0.17
N THR A 202 -12.72 -4.23 0.49
CA THR A 202 -13.92 -3.80 -0.22
C THR A 202 -14.56 -2.59 0.45
N PHE A 203 -14.56 -2.55 1.78
CA PHE A 203 -15.28 -1.54 2.56
C PHE A 203 -14.32 -0.56 3.20
N PHE A 204 -14.74 0.69 3.31
CA PHE A 204 -13.97 1.74 3.98
C PHE A 204 -14.86 2.78 4.66
N THR A 205 -14.35 3.41 5.72
CA THR A 205 -14.92 4.64 6.28
C THR A 205 -13.93 5.78 6.06
N TYR A 206 -14.40 6.86 5.43
CA TYR A 206 -13.63 8.10 5.28
C TYR A 206 -14.17 9.17 6.23
N ILE A 207 -13.27 9.87 6.93
CA ILE A 207 -13.58 10.97 7.85
C ILE A 207 -12.92 12.23 7.29
N ASN A 208 -13.70 13.12 6.71
CA ASN A 208 -13.18 14.27 5.96
C ASN A 208 -12.47 15.28 6.86
N ARG A 209 -13.02 15.62 8.03
CA ARG A 209 -12.42 16.61 8.96
C ARG A 209 -10.99 16.27 9.38
N THR A 210 -10.72 14.99 9.61
CA THR A 210 -9.41 14.51 10.09
C THR A 210 -8.59 13.86 8.98
N GLN A 211 -9.12 13.82 7.75
CA GLN A 211 -8.51 13.18 6.59
C GLN A 211 -8.10 11.72 6.85
N ALA A 212 -8.89 11.02 7.65
CA ALA A 212 -8.64 9.63 8.03
C ALA A 212 -9.46 8.67 7.16
N CYS A 213 -8.80 7.63 6.67
CA CYS A 213 -9.36 6.54 5.91
C CYS A 213 -9.14 5.23 6.65
N VAL A 214 -10.23 4.54 6.95
CA VAL A 214 -10.22 3.26 7.64
C VAL A 214 -10.70 2.21 6.65
N ALA A 215 -9.77 1.41 6.11
CA ALA A 215 -10.12 0.27 5.27
C ALA A 215 -10.47 -0.94 6.15
N HIS A 216 -11.69 -1.46 6.00
CA HIS A 216 -12.24 -2.48 6.90
C HIS A 216 -11.93 -3.89 6.42
N VAL A 217 -11.66 -4.76 7.40
CA VAL A 217 -11.73 -6.21 7.22
C VAL A 217 -12.90 -6.71 8.05
N PHE A 218 -13.67 -7.62 7.47
CA PHE A 218 -14.70 -8.32 8.20
C PHE A 218 -14.37 -9.80 8.22
N GLY A 219 -14.39 -10.39 9.41
CA GLY A 219 -14.23 -11.83 9.58
C GLY A 219 -15.47 -12.62 9.15
N GLY A 220 -15.32 -13.95 9.09
CA GLY A 220 -16.40 -14.89 8.77
C GLY A 220 -16.28 -15.52 7.38
N THR A 221 -17.12 -16.52 7.12
CA THR A 221 -17.16 -17.18 5.81
C THR A 221 -17.75 -16.21 4.77
N PRO A 222 -17.03 -15.93 3.67
CA PRO A 222 -17.56 -15.12 2.58
C PRO A 222 -18.93 -15.64 2.17
N SER A 223 -19.91 -14.75 2.18
CA SER A 223 -21.28 -15.06 1.82
C SER A 223 -21.60 -14.42 0.48
N ARG A 224 -22.56 -14.97 -0.25
CA ARG A 224 -23.14 -14.27 -1.39
C ARG A 224 -23.92 -13.08 -0.87
N VAL A 225 -23.54 -11.90 -1.32
CA VAL A 225 -24.13 -10.62 -0.94
C VAL A 225 -24.52 -9.88 -2.20
N THR A 226 -25.55 -9.06 -2.15
CA THR A 226 -25.81 -8.07 -3.19
C THR A 226 -25.46 -6.73 -2.58
N VAL A 227 -24.62 -5.93 -3.24
CA VAL A 227 -24.28 -4.57 -2.80
C VAL A 227 -24.91 -3.57 -3.76
N ALA A 228 -25.48 -2.50 -3.22
CA ALA A 228 -26.07 -1.43 -3.98
C ALA A 228 -25.01 -0.69 -4.82
N SER A 229 -25.45 -0.18 -5.95
CA SER A 229 -24.80 0.86 -6.74
C SER A 229 -25.76 2.06 -6.80
N SER A 230 -25.33 3.20 -7.35
CA SER A 230 -26.18 4.41 -7.43
C SER A 230 -27.42 4.24 -8.31
N SER A 231 -27.44 3.25 -9.21
CA SER A 231 -28.52 3.03 -10.19
C SER A 231 -28.90 1.57 -10.40
N SER A 232 -28.21 0.64 -9.76
CA SER A 232 -28.41 -0.80 -9.87
C SER A 232 -27.99 -1.50 -8.58
N MET A 233 -28.07 -2.82 -8.56
CA MET A 233 -27.49 -3.63 -7.49
C MET A 233 -26.61 -4.72 -8.13
N SER A 234 -25.49 -5.01 -7.49
CA SER A 234 -24.48 -5.93 -8.03
C SER A 234 -24.27 -7.08 -7.04
N ILE A 235 -24.42 -8.32 -7.49
CA ILE A 235 -24.19 -9.50 -6.64
C ILE A 235 -22.68 -9.70 -6.51
N GLN A 236 -22.20 -10.01 -5.32
CA GLN A 236 -20.80 -10.16 -4.94
C GLN A 236 -20.66 -11.33 -3.97
N THR A 237 -19.45 -11.86 -3.81
CA THR A 237 -19.14 -12.80 -2.73
C THR A 237 -18.16 -12.12 -1.80
N LEU A 238 -18.64 -11.65 -0.64
CA LEU A 238 -17.87 -10.83 0.29
C LEU A 238 -18.03 -11.36 1.72
N PRO A 239 -17.00 -11.23 2.56
CA PRO A 239 -17.20 -11.33 4.00
C PRO A 239 -18.14 -10.20 4.43
N LEU A 240 -19.19 -10.58 5.16
CA LEU A 240 -20.21 -9.65 5.58
C LEU A 240 -19.68 -8.72 6.67
N PRO A 241 -19.92 -7.40 6.58
CA PRO A 241 -19.73 -6.51 7.71
C PRO A 241 -20.42 -7.08 8.94
N VAL A 242 -19.75 -7.02 10.10
CA VAL A 242 -20.38 -7.30 11.41
C VAL A 242 -21.42 -6.21 11.77
N GLY A 243 -21.76 -5.35 10.80
CA GLY A 243 -22.64 -4.20 10.90
C GLY A 243 -24.13 -4.53 10.86
N THR A 244 -24.94 -3.47 10.80
CA THR A 244 -26.34 -3.48 11.21
C THR A 244 -27.23 -4.27 10.25
N VAL A 245 -27.78 -5.37 10.76
CA VAL A 245 -28.96 -6.01 10.19
C VAL A 245 -30.14 -5.04 10.30
N VAL A 246 -30.63 -4.58 9.14
CA VAL A 246 -31.84 -3.77 9.00
C VAL A 246 -33.07 -4.67 9.18
N ALA A 247 -33.06 -5.82 8.52
CA ALA A 247 -34.09 -6.84 8.63
C ALA A 247 -33.47 -8.23 8.41
N SER A 248 -34.04 -9.25 9.05
CA SER A 248 -33.74 -10.65 8.73
C SER A 248 -35.00 -11.50 8.80
N TYR A 249 -35.24 -12.29 7.76
CA TYR A 249 -36.44 -13.10 7.60
C TYR A 249 -36.18 -14.23 6.59
N HIS A 250 -37.06 -15.22 6.58
CA HIS A 250 -36.98 -16.30 5.61
C HIS A 250 -37.47 -15.82 4.23
N ALA A 251 -36.60 -15.83 3.22
CA ALA A 251 -36.96 -15.52 1.84
C ALA A 251 -37.08 -16.80 1.01
N THR A 252 -38.03 -16.82 0.08
CA THR A 252 -38.25 -17.95 -0.82
C THR A 252 -37.24 -17.99 -1.97
N THR A 253 -36.66 -16.85 -2.35
CA THR A 253 -35.65 -16.73 -3.40
C THR A 253 -34.62 -15.65 -3.08
N THR A 254 -33.43 -15.73 -3.68
CA THR A 254 -32.43 -14.65 -3.66
C THR A 254 -32.94 -13.37 -4.30
N ALA A 255 -33.71 -13.48 -5.39
CA ALA A 255 -34.32 -12.35 -6.07
C ALA A 255 -35.30 -11.58 -5.18
N SER A 256 -36.16 -12.26 -4.42
CA SER A 256 -37.08 -11.59 -3.48
C SER A 256 -36.34 -10.79 -2.40
N CYS A 257 -35.32 -11.39 -1.77
CA CYS A 257 -34.47 -10.71 -0.78
C CYS A 257 -33.75 -9.48 -1.37
N HIS A 258 -33.36 -9.56 -2.64
CA HIS A 258 -32.75 -8.47 -3.37
C HIS A 258 -33.75 -7.33 -3.64
N ASP A 259 -34.91 -7.66 -4.20
CA ASP A 259 -35.97 -6.69 -4.50
C ASP A 259 -36.40 -5.96 -3.22
N ASP A 260 -36.51 -6.68 -2.11
CA ASP A 260 -36.81 -6.08 -0.81
C ASP A 260 -35.74 -5.07 -0.36
N CYS A 261 -34.46 -5.31 -0.67
CA CYS A 261 -33.40 -4.33 -0.41
C CYS A 261 -33.51 -3.09 -1.31
N VAL A 262 -33.79 -3.28 -2.61
CA VAL A 262 -33.97 -2.15 -3.57
C VAL A 262 -35.09 -1.21 -3.12
N HIS A 263 -36.15 -1.75 -2.54
CA HIS A 263 -37.31 -0.97 -2.08
C HIS A 263 -37.16 -0.43 -0.64
N ASP A 264 -36.20 -0.93 0.13
CA ASP A 264 -35.90 -0.45 1.47
C ASP A 264 -34.97 0.78 1.41
N ARG A 265 -35.40 1.89 2.03
CA ARG A 265 -34.70 3.19 1.96
C ARG A 265 -33.39 3.24 2.75
N LEU A 266 -33.07 2.20 3.51
CA LEU A 266 -31.86 2.09 4.32
C LEU A 266 -30.94 0.99 3.79
N CYS A 267 -31.47 0.00 3.07
CA CYS A 267 -30.70 -1.13 2.62
C CYS A 267 -29.70 -0.74 1.53
N VAL A 268 -28.43 -1.06 1.75
CA VAL A 268 -27.38 -0.98 0.72
C VAL A 268 -26.80 -2.36 0.40
N MET A 269 -27.18 -3.38 1.16
CA MET A 269 -26.69 -4.73 0.96
C MET A 269 -27.71 -5.78 1.40
N SER A 270 -27.84 -6.86 0.64
CA SER A 270 -28.63 -8.04 1.04
C SER A 270 -27.79 -9.31 1.00
N SER A 271 -28.11 -10.32 1.80
CA SER A 271 -27.49 -11.65 1.73
C SER A 271 -28.51 -12.74 2.02
N VAL A 272 -28.37 -13.90 1.37
CA VAL A 272 -29.21 -15.07 1.62
C VAL A 272 -28.35 -16.26 2.00
N ILE A 273 -28.53 -16.78 3.21
CA ILE A 273 -27.83 -17.96 3.73
C ILE A 273 -28.87 -18.97 4.18
N LYS A 274 -28.92 -20.15 3.54
CA LYS A 274 -29.90 -21.22 3.85
C LYS A 274 -31.34 -20.68 3.93
N SER A 275 -31.74 -19.91 2.92
CA SER A 275 -33.06 -19.23 2.84
C SER A 275 -33.33 -18.13 3.87
N ASN A 276 -32.36 -17.79 4.74
CA ASN A 276 -32.46 -16.61 5.59
C ASN A 276 -31.93 -15.39 4.85
N CYS A 277 -32.82 -14.47 4.50
CA CYS A 277 -32.51 -13.15 3.97
C CYS A 277 -32.06 -12.23 5.11
N THR A 278 -31.01 -11.45 4.84
CA THR A 278 -30.49 -10.42 5.72
C THR A 278 -30.30 -9.14 4.91
N LEU A 279 -31.01 -8.08 5.27
CA LEU A 279 -30.85 -6.73 4.73
C LEU A 279 -29.92 -5.93 5.63
N MET A 280 -29.02 -5.14 5.05
CA MET A 280 -27.91 -4.49 5.75
C MET A 280 -27.72 -3.05 5.29
N ALA A 281 -27.32 -2.23 6.25
CA ALA A 281 -27.02 -0.82 6.08
C ALA A 281 -25.78 -0.43 6.90
N PRO A 282 -25.01 0.57 6.47
CA PRO A 282 -24.01 1.18 7.32
C PRO A 282 -24.68 1.85 8.54
N LEU A 283 -23.92 2.05 9.60
CA LEU A 283 -24.36 2.76 10.80
C LEU A 283 -24.44 4.26 10.52
N GLY A 284 -25.31 4.98 11.23
CA GLY A 284 -25.26 6.44 11.27
C GLY A 284 -23.92 6.90 11.87
N ALA A 285 -23.31 7.91 11.26
CA ALA A 285 -22.05 8.47 11.73
C ALA A 285 -22.25 9.52 12.84
N PRO A 286 -21.22 9.76 13.67
CA PRO A 286 -21.27 10.80 14.72
C PRO A 286 -21.31 12.22 14.17
N THR A 287 -20.82 12.45 12.95
CA THR A 287 -20.73 13.76 12.31
C THR A 287 -21.10 13.67 10.83
N ASP A 288 -21.45 14.81 10.23
CA ASP A 288 -21.98 14.86 8.87
C ASP A 288 -20.93 14.65 7.77
N ASP A 289 -19.66 14.65 8.13
CA ASP A 289 -18.49 14.61 7.25
C ASP A 289 -17.81 13.22 7.20
N VAL A 290 -18.58 12.17 7.54
CA VAL A 290 -18.15 10.77 7.53
C VAL A 290 -18.88 10.01 6.43
N TYR A 291 -18.15 9.18 5.70
CA TYR A 291 -18.64 8.47 4.53
C TYR A 291 -18.35 6.98 4.66
N ALA A 292 -19.40 6.15 4.56
CA ALA A 292 -19.27 4.70 4.46
C ALA A 292 -19.21 4.34 2.99
N GLY A 293 -18.08 3.84 2.51
CA GLY A 293 -17.88 3.53 1.10
C GLY A 293 -17.50 2.08 0.84
N TRP A 294 -17.64 1.70 -0.42
CA TRP A 294 -17.17 0.43 -0.93
C TRP A 294 -16.68 0.55 -2.37
N VAL A 295 -15.69 -0.28 -2.69
CA VAL A 295 -15.13 -0.48 -4.02
C VAL A 295 -15.04 -1.97 -4.25
N VAL A 296 -15.59 -2.44 -5.37
CA VAL A 296 -15.49 -3.85 -5.73
C VAL A 296 -14.65 -3.98 -6.98
N ASP A 297 -13.59 -4.77 -6.90
CA ASP A 297 -12.75 -5.09 -8.04
C ASP A 297 -12.79 -6.60 -8.29
N PRO A 298 -13.51 -7.07 -9.33
CA PRO A 298 -13.65 -8.50 -9.63
C PRO A 298 -12.42 -9.07 -10.34
N VAL A 299 -11.48 -8.24 -10.80
CA VAL A 299 -10.27 -8.67 -11.48
C VAL A 299 -9.08 -8.43 -10.55
N THR A 300 -8.28 -9.47 -10.31
CA THR A 300 -7.02 -9.37 -9.57
C THR A 300 -5.87 -9.69 -10.50
N VAL A 301 -4.79 -8.92 -10.44
CA VAL A 301 -3.57 -9.19 -11.23
C VAL A 301 -2.46 -9.69 -10.32
N TYR A 302 -1.82 -10.76 -10.74
CA TYR A 302 -0.63 -11.35 -10.14
C TYR A 302 0.55 -11.18 -11.09
N GLU A 303 1.72 -10.91 -10.55
CA GLU A 303 2.96 -10.89 -11.33
C GLU A 303 3.79 -12.15 -11.02
N ARG A 304 4.20 -12.86 -12.07
CA ARG A 304 5.03 -14.09 -12.00
C ARG A 304 5.95 -14.17 -13.20
N ASP A 305 7.25 -14.33 -12.95
CA ASP A 305 8.29 -14.45 -13.98
C ASP A 305 8.24 -13.34 -15.05
N GLY A 306 7.95 -12.11 -14.61
CA GLY A 306 7.78 -10.95 -15.48
C GLY A 306 6.41 -10.87 -16.17
N LEU A 307 5.57 -11.90 -16.12
CA LEU A 307 4.25 -11.92 -16.73
C LEU A 307 3.16 -11.42 -15.76
N ASN A 308 2.22 -10.63 -16.30
CA ASN A 308 0.98 -10.28 -15.61
C ASN A 308 -0.07 -11.37 -15.87
N ILE A 309 -0.67 -11.89 -14.80
CA ILE A 309 -1.72 -12.92 -14.84
C ILE A 309 -2.95 -12.34 -14.15
N ALA A 310 -4.00 -12.11 -14.91
CA ALA A 310 -5.27 -11.62 -14.38
C ALA A 310 -6.18 -12.78 -14.02
N THR A 311 -6.96 -12.60 -12.95
CA THR A 311 -7.92 -13.60 -12.49
C THR A 311 -9.24 -12.96 -12.10
N THR A 312 -10.31 -13.73 -12.19
CA THR A 312 -11.63 -13.37 -11.69
C THR A 312 -12.30 -14.55 -11.01
N ALA A 313 -13.14 -14.27 -10.02
CA ALA A 313 -13.85 -15.29 -9.28
C ALA A 313 -15.01 -15.88 -10.11
N ALA A 314 -15.23 -17.19 -9.92
CA ALA A 314 -16.49 -17.90 -10.15
C ALA A 314 -17.05 -17.98 -11.58
N THR A 315 -16.33 -17.63 -12.65
CA THR A 315 -16.88 -17.79 -14.01
C THR A 315 -16.96 -19.28 -14.37
N THR A 316 -18.18 -19.83 -14.41
CA THR A 316 -18.44 -21.13 -15.01
C THR A 316 -18.23 -20.98 -16.50
N LEU A 317 -17.11 -21.49 -16.99
CA LEU A 317 -16.90 -21.67 -18.41
C LEU A 317 -17.69 -22.93 -18.82
N ALA A 318 -18.70 -22.77 -19.66
CA ALA A 318 -19.47 -23.86 -20.21
C ALA A 318 -18.54 -24.81 -21.00
N SER A 319 -18.72 -26.11 -20.79
CA SER A 319 -17.81 -27.15 -21.29
C SER A 319 -17.76 -27.30 -22.81
N GLY A 320 -18.62 -26.61 -23.56
CA GLY A 320 -18.81 -26.80 -25.00
C GLY A 320 -17.65 -26.34 -25.90
N HIS A 321 -16.68 -25.58 -25.40
CA HIS A 321 -15.61 -24.95 -26.20
C HIS A 321 -14.26 -24.85 -25.47
N ILE A 322 -14.00 -25.80 -24.56
CA ILE A 322 -12.79 -25.81 -23.73
C ILE A 322 -12.06 -27.13 -23.94
N ASP A 323 -10.78 -27.05 -24.29
CA ASP A 323 -9.87 -28.18 -24.31
C ASP A 323 -9.04 -28.17 -23.03
N VAL A 324 -9.17 -29.22 -22.22
CA VAL A 324 -8.36 -29.40 -21.01
C VAL A 324 -7.00 -29.94 -21.40
N ILE A 325 -5.96 -29.16 -21.13
CA ILE A 325 -4.58 -29.51 -21.46
C ILE A 325 -3.97 -30.37 -20.34
N ASP A 326 -4.16 -29.94 -19.09
CA ASP A 326 -3.64 -30.67 -17.93
C ASP A 326 -4.50 -30.44 -16.68
N ARG A 327 -4.48 -31.41 -15.76
CA ARG A 327 -5.08 -31.31 -14.44
C ARG A 327 -4.03 -31.63 -13.38
N ILE A 328 -3.63 -30.59 -12.68
CA ILE A 328 -2.52 -30.62 -11.74
C ILE A 328 -3.10 -30.64 -10.32
N PRO A 329 -2.97 -31.77 -9.59
CA PRO A 329 -3.44 -31.86 -8.21
C PRO A 329 -2.46 -31.17 -7.23
N ASN A 330 -2.87 -31.03 -5.97
CA ASN A 330 -2.06 -30.49 -4.86
C ASN A 330 -1.62 -29.03 -5.04
N VAL A 331 -2.40 -28.23 -5.75
CA VAL A 331 -2.19 -26.79 -5.92
C VAL A 331 -2.98 -26.07 -4.82
N THR A 332 -2.30 -25.41 -3.89
CA THR A 332 -2.93 -24.88 -2.67
C THR A 332 -3.36 -23.42 -2.79
N SER A 333 -2.98 -22.73 -3.87
CA SER A 333 -3.37 -21.35 -4.12
C SER A 333 -3.51 -21.02 -5.60
N VAL A 334 -4.25 -19.94 -5.89
CA VAL A 334 -4.31 -19.33 -7.24
C VAL A 334 -2.91 -18.97 -7.73
N GLY A 335 -2.06 -18.43 -6.84
CA GLY A 335 -0.69 -18.04 -7.19
C GLY A 335 0.21 -19.22 -7.62
N ASP A 336 -0.01 -20.40 -7.05
CA ASP A 336 0.69 -21.62 -7.47
C ASP A 336 0.16 -22.13 -8.82
N CYS A 337 -1.14 -22.01 -9.05
CA CYS A 337 -1.75 -22.32 -10.35
C CYS A 337 -1.23 -21.37 -11.45
N CYS A 338 -1.08 -20.08 -11.15
CA CYS A 338 -0.42 -19.11 -12.03
C CYS A 338 1.01 -19.55 -12.41
N ALA A 339 1.79 -20.09 -11.48
CA ALA A 339 3.13 -20.58 -11.77
C ALA A 339 3.13 -21.80 -12.71
N HIS A 340 2.11 -22.65 -12.65
CA HIS A 340 1.94 -23.73 -13.62
C HIS A 340 1.56 -23.21 -15.00
N LEU A 341 0.72 -22.19 -15.10
CA LEU A 341 0.39 -21.57 -16.38
C LEU A 341 1.66 -21.09 -17.12
N VAL A 342 2.60 -20.46 -16.40
CA VAL A 342 3.87 -19.96 -16.99
C VAL A 342 4.76 -21.13 -17.42
N ARG A 343 4.96 -22.13 -16.54
CA ARG A 343 5.83 -23.28 -16.83
C ARG A 343 5.37 -24.13 -18.01
N HIS A 344 4.08 -24.17 -18.29
CA HIS A 344 3.49 -24.98 -19.36
C HIS A 344 3.18 -24.16 -20.62
N ASP A 345 3.54 -22.87 -20.65
CA ASP A 345 3.30 -21.97 -21.79
C ASP A 345 1.82 -21.95 -22.23
N GLN A 346 0.92 -21.80 -21.26
CA GLN A 346 -0.54 -21.79 -21.50
C GLN A 346 -1.13 -20.40 -21.30
N GLN A 347 -2.29 -20.13 -21.91
CA GLN A 347 -2.96 -18.82 -21.80
C GLN A 347 -4.01 -18.77 -20.69
N PHE A 348 -4.66 -19.89 -20.37
CA PHE A 348 -5.80 -19.91 -19.47
C PHE A 348 -5.71 -21.03 -18.42
N PHE A 349 -6.27 -20.78 -17.24
CA PHE A 349 -6.45 -21.81 -16.22
C PHE A 349 -7.76 -21.64 -15.45
N VAL A 350 -8.17 -22.73 -14.79
CA VAL A 350 -9.17 -22.73 -13.71
C VAL A 350 -8.55 -23.34 -12.46
N TYR A 351 -8.54 -22.58 -11.37
CA TYR A 351 -8.14 -23.05 -10.06
C TYR A 351 -9.36 -23.48 -9.24
N ASP A 352 -9.34 -24.68 -8.69
CA ASP A 352 -10.37 -25.23 -7.80
C ASP A 352 -9.84 -25.32 -6.37
N ALA A 353 -10.30 -24.40 -5.52
CA ALA A 353 -9.90 -24.35 -4.11
C ALA A 353 -10.45 -25.51 -3.29
N SER A 354 -11.60 -26.10 -3.66
CA SER A 354 -12.19 -27.25 -2.95
C SER A 354 -11.33 -28.50 -3.09
N ASN A 355 -10.84 -28.71 -4.31
CA ASN A 355 -10.07 -29.89 -4.67
C ASN A 355 -8.55 -29.64 -4.66
N GLN A 356 -8.13 -28.41 -4.34
CA GLN A 356 -6.74 -27.98 -4.42
C GLN A 356 -6.10 -28.38 -5.75
N ALA A 357 -6.76 -28.02 -6.85
CA ALA A 357 -6.39 -28.47 -8.20
C ALA A 357 -6.33 -27.30 -9.18
N CYS A 358 -5.37 -27.35 -10.10
CA CYS A 358 -5.21 -26.40 -11.19
C CYS A 358 -5.50 -27.10 -12.51
N THR A 359 -6.43 -26.58 -13.31
CA THR A 359 -6.71 -27.10 -14.65
C THR A 359 -6.20 -26.11 -15.67
N LEU A 360 -5.23 -26.50 -16.49
CA LEU A 360 -4.75 -25.71 -17.62
C LEU A 360 -5.65 -25.99 -18.82
N LEU A 361 -6.02 -24.95 -19.56
CA LEU A 361 -7.00 -25.07 -20.63
C LEU A 361 -6.70 -24.16 -21.81
N THR A 362 -7.23 -24.56 -22.96
CA THR A 362 -7.32 -23.75 -24.18
C THR A 362 -8.79 -23.51 -24.49
N ILE A 363 -9.11 -22.32 -24.99
CA ILE A 363 -10.45 -21.97 -25.43
C ILE A 363 -10.49 -22.05 -26.94
N GLN A 364 -11.44 -22.80 -27.48
CA GLN A 364 -11.58 -22.97 -28.91
C GLN A 364 -11.94 -21.64 -29.57
N SER A 365 -11.29 -21.33 -30.70
CA SER A 365 -11.61 -20.14 -31.49
C SER A 365 -12.89 -20.36 -32.30
N ALA A 366 -13.64 -19.28 -32.51
CA ALA A 366 -14.74 -19.22 -33.46
C ALA A 366 -14.26 -19.57 -34.88
N ALA A 367 -15.19 -19.84 -35.80
CA ALA A 367 -14.88 -20.12 -37.20
C ALA A 367 -13.95 -19.05 -37.81
N GLU A 368 -13.08 -19.45 -38.76
CA GLU A 368 -12.14 -18.54 -39.43
C GLU A 368 -12.81 -17.35 -40.12
N THR A 369 -14.07 -17.52 -40.52
CA THR A 369 -14.90 -16.48 -41.15
C THR A 369 -15.55 -15.51 -40.16
N SER A 370 -15.34 -15.69 -38.85
CA SER A 370 -15.91 -14.82 -37.82
C SER A 370 -15.10 -13.54 -37.68
N GLU A 371 -15.76 -12.38 -37.76
CA GLU A 371 -15.16 -11.06 -37.56
C GLU A 371 -15.27 -10.57 -36.10
N VAL A 372 -15.23 -11.51 -35.17
CA VAL A 372 -15.35 -11.24 -33.74
C VAL A 372 -13.97 -10.97 -33.12
N THR A 373 -13.87 -9.94 -32.30
CA THR A 373 -12.69 -9.62 -31.50
C THR A 373 -13.05 -9.49 -30.02
N SER A 374 -12.36 -10.24 -29.17
CA SER A 374 -12.51 -10.14 -27.72
C SER A 374 -11.35 -9.41 -27.05
N TYR A 375 -11.63 -8.78 -25.93
CA TYR A 375 -10.68 -8.12 -25.06
C TYR A 375 -10.89 -8.59 -23.63
N LEU A 376 -9.83 -9.00 -22.94
CA LEU A 376 -9.92 -9.34 -21.52
C LEU A 376 -9.34 -8.20 -20.69
N ALA A 377 -10.05 -7.85 -19.62
CA ALA A 377 -9.64 -6.78 -18.73
C ALA A 377 -8.33 -7.15 -18.01
N ILE A 378 -7.59 -6.12 -17.64
CA ILE A 378 -6.43 -6.24 -16.77
C ILE A 378 -6.71 -5.27 -15.62
N ALA A 379 -6.69 -5.74 -14.37
CA ALA A 379 -6.96 -4.87 -13.23
C ALA A 379 -6.01 -3.68 -13.24
N GLU A 380 -6.51 -2.48 -12.96
CA GLU A 380 -5.68 -1.25 -12.88
C GLU A 380 -5.07 -0.78 -14.20
N SER A 381 -5.44 -1.40 -15.33
CA SER A 381 -4.87 -1.09 -16.64
C SER A 381 -5.62 0.05 -17.35
N LEU A 382 -4.92 1.17 -17.53
CA LEU A 382 -5.22 2.17 -18.57
C LEU A 382 -4.69 1.73 -19.95
N VAL A 383 -3.91 0.64 -19.99
CA VAL A 383 -3.32 0.07 -21.19
C VAL A 383 -4.38 -0.64 -22.01
N GLU A 384 -4.31 -0.47 -23.34
CA GLU A 384 -5.15 -1.22 -24.26
C GLU A 384 -4.86 -2.72 -24.16
N PRO A 385 -5.82 -3.55 -23.70
CA PRO A 385 -5.64 -5.00 -23.74
C PRO A 385 -5.40 -5.47 -25.16
N ARG A 386 -4.51 -6.45 -25.31
CA ARG A 386 -4.26 -7.06 -26.61
C ARG A 386 -5.56 -7.67 -27.16
N PRO A 387 -5.94 -7.39 -28.41
CA PRO A 387 -7.10 -8.03 -29.01
C PRO A 387 -6.86 -9.53 -29.14
N LEU A 388 -7.90 -10.32 -28.89
CA LEU A 388 -7.94 -11.77 -29.04
C LEU A 388 -8.92 -12.10 -30.17
N PRO A 389 -8.44 -12.19 -31.43
CA PRO A 389 -9.30 -12.45 -32.58
C PRO A 389 -9.98 -13.81 -32.43
N ARG A 390 -11.27 -13.88 -32.79
CA ARG A 390 -12.08 -15.11 -32.81
C ARG A 390 -12.22 -15.80 -31.45
N LEU A 391 -11.78 -15.20 -30.34
CA LEU A 391 -11.99 -15.79 -29.03
C LEU A 391 -13.43 -15.53 -28.59
N LEU A 392 -14.18 -16.60 -28.31
CA LEU A 392 -15.49 -16.53 -27.67
C LEU A 392 -15.40 -17.27 -26.33
N LEU A 393 -15.47 -16.52 -25.23
CA LEU A 393 -15.52 -17.15 -23.92
C LEU A 393 -16.87 -17.86 -23.75
N PRO A 394 -16.89 -19.17 -23.41
CA PRO A 394 -18.13 -19.90 -23.21
C PRO A 394 -18.71 -19.55 -21.83
N VAL A 395 -19.17 -18.32 -21.64
CA VAL A 395 -19.83 -17.90 -20.39
C VAL A 395 -21.34 -18.10 -20.46
N ASP A 396 -21.97 -18.27 -19.30
CA ASP A 396 -23.43 -18.30 -19.16
C ASP A 396 -24.06 -17.04 -19.81
N PRO A 397 -25.09 -17.16 -20.67
CA PRO A 397 -25.77 -16.00 -21.28
C PRO A 397 -26.30 -14.97 -20.28
N THR A 398 -26.61 -15.36 -19.05
CA THR A 398 -27.00 -14.43 -17.97
C THR A 398 -25.83 -13.56 -17.47
N ARG A 399 -24.61 -13.81 -17.96
CA ARG A 399 -23.36 -13.07 -17.67
C ARG A 399 -22.91 -12.19 -18.82
N LEU A 400 -23.83 -11.92 -19.74
CA LEU A 400 -23.60 -11.09 -20.90
C LEU A 400 -24.46 -9.84 -20.76
N GLN A 401 -23.85 -8.69 -20.99
CA GLN A 401 -24.57 -7.42 -21.12
C GLN A 401 -24.34 -6.88 -22.52
N ASP A 402 -25.40 -6.79 -23.31
CA ASP A 402 -25.35 -6.15 -24.62
C ASP A 402 -25.32 -4.62 -24.47
N LEU A 403 -24.48 -3.98 -25.27
CA LEU A 403 -24.43 -2.52 -25.44
C LEU A 403 -25.16 -2.13 -26.73
N PRO A 404 -25.50 -0.83 -26.91
CA PRO A 404 -26.15 -0.34 -28.13
C PRO A 404 -25.41 -0.76 -29.42
N SER A 405 -26.18 -1.02 -30.48
CA SER A 405 -25.70 -1.58 -31.76
C SER A 405 -24.82 -0.63 -32.61
N ASP A 406 -24.64 0.61 -32.20
CA ASP A 406 -23.78 1.62 -32.83
C ASP A 406 -22.43 1.81 -32.12
N THR A 407 -22.11 0.91 -31.17
CA THR A 407 -20.87 0.97 -30.39
C THR A 407 -19.66 0.62 -31.28
N THR A 408 -18.71 1.54 -31.43
CA THR A 408 -17.42 1.25 -32.12
C THR A 408 -16.59 0.21 -31.35
N GLN A 409 -15.69 -0.50 -32.03
CA GLN A 409 -14.74 -1.44 -31.40
C GLN A 409 -13.98 -0.82 -30.20
N ALA A 410 -13.46 0.40 -30.38
CA ALA A 410 -12.74 1.11 -29.32
C ALA A 410 -13.66 1.53 -28.16
N ALA A 411 -14.92 1.87 -28.45
CA ALA A 411 -15.91 2.15 -27.40
C ALA A 411 -16.29 0.86 -26.64
N CYS A 412 -16.42 -0.26 -27.34
CA CYS A 412 -16.72 -1.55 -26.76
C CYS A 412 -15.64 -1.98 -25.75
N GLN A 413 -14.38 -1.87 -26.17
CA GLN A 413 -13.22 -2.13 -25.33
C GLN A 413 -13.22 -1.26 -24.05
N ARG A 414 -13.45 0.05 -24.17
CA ARG A 414 -13.45 0.98 -23.03
C ARG A 414 -14.67 0.85 -22.12
N ALA A 415 -15.77 0.28 -22.61
CA ALA A 415 -16.97 0.07 -21.81
C ALA A 415 -16.78 -1.00 -20.73
N CYS A 416 -15.80 -1.89 -20.88
CA CYS A 416 -15.48 -2.87 -19.86
C CYS A 416 -14.76 -2.25 -18.66
N GLN A 417 -15.54 -1.82 -17.66
CA GLN A 417 -15.02 -1.30 -16.40
C GLN A 417 -15.22 -2.31 -15.26
N PRO A 418 -14.14 -2.94 -14.73
CA PRO A 418 -14.25 -3.94 -13.67
C PRO A 418 -14.99 -3.42 -12.43
N THR A 419 -14.69 -2.19 -12.01
CA THR A 419 -15.23 -1.64 -10.75
C THR A 419 -16.65 -1.07 -10.86
N LEU A 420 -17.15 -0.86 -12.09
CA LEU A 420 -18.51 -0.35 -12.33
C LEU A 420 -19.47 -1.47 -12.73
N HIS A 421 -19.09 -2.28 -13.73
CA HIS A 421 -19.97 -3.28 -14.33
C HIS A 421 -19.63 -4.71 -13.91
N GLN A 422 -18.66 -4.90 -13.00
CA GLN A 422 -18.06 -6.20 -12.77
C GLN A 422 -17.48 -6.85 -14.04
N CYS A 423 -17.12 -6.02 -15.04
CA CYS A 423 -16.72 -6.52 -16.35
C CYS A 423 -15.29 -7.06 -16.30
N PHE A 424 -15.07 -8.26 -16.83
CA PHE A 424 -13.72 -8.83 -16.98
C PHE A 424 -13.31 -9.03 -18.45
N GLY A 425 -14.20 -8.73 -19.39
CA GLY A 425 -13.87 -8.67 -20.82
C GLY A 425 -15.00 -8.11 -21.67
N SER A 426 -14.71 -7.81 -22.93
CA SER A 426 -15.70 -7.38 -23.92
C SER A 426 -15.50 -8.15 -25.22
N VAL A 427 -16.56 -8.27 -26.00
CA VAL A 427 -16.55 -8.87 -27.33
C VAL A 427 -17.25 -7.92 -28.31
N PHE A 428 -16.57 -7.62 -29.40
CA PHE A 428 -17.07 -6.80 -30.50
C PHE A 428 -17.21 -7.67 -31.75
N ASP A 429 -18.37 -7.63 -32.38
CA ASP A 429 -18.62 -8.27 -33.67
C ASP A 429 -18.69 -7.19 -34.77
N ALA A 430 -17.75 -7.25 -35.71
CA ALA A 430 -17.68 -6.27 -36.79
C ALA A 430 -18.78 -6.45 -37.84
N ALA A 431 -19.39 -7.64 -37.94
CA ALA A 431 -20.41 -7.93 -38.95
C ALA A 431 -21.74 -7.22 -38.64
N ASP A 432 -22.12 -7.13 -37.37
CA ASP A 432 -23.36 -6.49 -36.92
C ASP A 432 -23.15 -5.24 -36.06
N HIS A 433 -21.89 -4.84 -35.86
CA HIS A 433 -21.47 -3.74 -34.98
C HIS A 433 -21.97 -3.89 -33.53
N SER A 434 -22.24 -5.12 -33.08
CA SER A 434 -22.66 -5.38 -31.71
C SER A 434 -21.47 -5.42 -30.75
N CYS A 435 -21.73 -4.97 -29.53
CA CYS A 435 -20.79 -5.04 -28.43
C CYS A 435 -21.46 -5.72 -27.23
N ARG A 436 -20.73 -6.61 -26.58
CA ARG A 436 -21.20 -7.32 -25.40
C ARG A 436 -20.11 -7.41 -24.35
N LEU A 437 -20.48 -7.23 -23.08
CA LEU A 437 -19.59 -7.31 -21.95
C LEU A 437 -19.68 -8.67 -21.26
N TYR A 438 -18.52 -9.25 -20.94
CA TYR A 438 -18.37 -10.42 -20.08
C TYR A 438 -18.34 -9.99 -18.62
N LEU A 439 -19.36 -10.38 -17.87
CA LEU A 439 -19.53 -10.02 -16.47
C LEU A 439 -18.98 -11.13 -15.57
N ALA A 440 -18.20 -10.75 -14.57
CA ALA A 440 -17.68 -11.69 -13.59
C ALA A 440 -18.85 -12.38 -12.90
N ALA A 441 -18.70 -13.66 -12.62
CA ALA A 441 -19.79 -14.41 -12.07
C ALA A 441 -20.02 -14.05 -10.60
N SER A 442 -21.28 -13.83 -10.31
CA SER A 442 -21.85 -13.66 -9.00
C SER A 442 -23.05 -14.58 -8.97
N SER A 443 -22.82 -15.90 -8.81
CA SER A 443 -23.81 -16.97 -9.10
C SER A 443 -25.24 -16.50 -8.79
N SER A 444 -26.20 -16.68 -9.71
CA SER A 444 -27.56 -16.14 -9.59
C SER A 444 -28.56 -17.21 -9.15
N SER A 445 -28.22 -18.49 -9.22
CA SER A 445 -29.08 -19.61 -8.84
C SER A 445 -28.70 -20.19 -7.47
N ILE A 446 -29.71 -20.57 -6.70
CA ILE A 446 -29.59 -21.39 -5.47
C ILE A 446 -29.32 -22.87 -5.83
N ASP A 447 -29.52 -23.26 -7.08
CA ASP A 447 -29.59 -24.67 -7.53
C ASP A 447 -28.41 -25.18 -8.37
N VAL A 448 -27.33 -24.39 -8.54
CA VAL A 448 -26.12 -24.87 -9.23
C VAL A 448 -25.10 -25.32 -8.17
N PRO A 449 -24.62 -26.59 -8.20
CA PRO A 449 -23.67 -27.10 -7.21
C PRO A 449 -22.41 -26.22 -7.10
N SER A 450 -22.20 -25.63 -5.92
CA SER A 450 -20.94 -25.14 -5.32
C SER A 450 -19.71 -24.78 -6.22
N HIS A 451 -19.87 -24.02 -7.30
CA HIS A 451 -18.74 -23.45 -8.06
C HIS A 451 -18.13 -22.17 -7.43
N ALA A 452 -18.52 -21.82 -6.20
CA ALA A 452 -18.01 -20.64 -5.49
C ALA A 452 -16.50 -20.70 -5.17
N ASN A 453 -15.86 -21.85 -5.41
CA ASN A 453 -14.44 -22.11 -5.13
C ASN A 453 -13.57 -22.16 -6.40
N HIS A 454 -14.11 -21.77 -7.57
CA HIS A 454 -13.37 -21.75 -8.82
C HIS A 454 -12.87 -20.34 -9.16
N THR A 455 -11.63 -20.22 -9.62
CA THR A 455 -11.03 -18.97 -10.11
C THR A 455 -10.60 -19.17 -11.55
N PHE A 456 -11.09 -18.34 -12.46
CA PHE A 456 -10.62 -18.31 -13.84
C PHE A 456 -9.46 -17.32 -13.95
N GLY A 457 -8.41 -17.70 -14.65
CA GLY A 457 -7.27 -16.83 -14.90
C GLY A 457 -6.79 -16.87 -16.35
N TRP A 458 -6.20 -15.77 -16.78
CA TRP A 458 -5.63 -15.58 -18.10
C TRP A 458 -4.33 -14.79 -18.05
N LEU A 459 -3.45 -15.04 -19.02
CA LEU A 459 -2.31 -14.16 -19.28
C LEU A 459 -2.82 -12.78 -19.72
N ALA A 460 -2.44 -11.75 -18.97
CA ALA A 460 -2.75 -10.36 -19.25
C ALA A 460 -1.80 -9.84 -20.33
N LEU A 461 -2.14 -10.09 -21.59
CA LEU A 461 -1.34 -9.67 -22.73
C LEU A 461 -1.55 -8.17 -23.02
N SER A 462 -0.47 -7.41 -22.95
CA SER A 462 -0.44 -6.01 -23.39
C SER A 462 -0.16 -5.91 -24.89
N ALA A 463 -0.74 -4.91 -25.54
CA ALA A 463 -0.34 -4.51 -26.89
C ALA A 463 0.81 -3.49 -26.91
N LEU A 464 1.22 -2.99 -25.73
CA LEU A 464 2.22 -1.94 -25.62
C LEU A 464 3.65 -2.51 -25.67
N PRO A 465 4.62 -1.71 -26.15
CA PRO A 465 6.03 -2.09 -26.13
C PRO A 465 6.55 -2.26 -24.69
N MET A 466 7.37 -3.29 -24.46
CA MET A 466 8.00 -3.56 -23.15
C MET A 466 9.12 -2.56 -22.79
N SER A 467 9.68 -1.88 -23.79
CA SER A 467 10.74 -0.89 -23.63
C SER A 467 10.64 0.22 -24.67
N ILE A 468 11.27 1.35 -24.39
CA ILE A 468 11.46 2.42 -25.39
C ILE A 468 12.43 1.96 -26.50
N ASP A 469 12.14 2.35 -27.74
CA ASP A 469 13.04 2.15 -28.88
C ASP A 469 14.16 3.20 -28.83
N ASP A 470 15.42 2.76 -28.82
CA ASP A 470 16.59 3.66 -28.79
C ASP A 470 16.59 4.68 -29.94
N ALA A 471 16.03 4.33 -31.11
CA ALA A 471 15.92 5.25 -32.24
C ALA A 471 14.91 6.39 -32.00
N ALA A 472 13.96 6.21 -31.07
CA ALA A 472 12.97 7.22 -30.70
C ALA A 472 13.44 8.11 -29.54
N VAL A 473 14.55 7.79 -28.88
CA VAL A 473 15.04 8.49 -27.69
C VAL A 473 15.71 9.82 -28.08
N ASP A 474 15.07 10.94 -27.76
CA ASP A 474 15.64 12.28 -27.88
C ASP A 474 16.27 12.79 -26.57
N THR A 475 15.86 12.19 -25.45
CA THR A 475 16.23 12.63 -24.11
C THR A 475 16.49 11.42 -23.23
N VAL A 476 17.63 11.40 -22.56
CA VAL A 476 17.87 10.51 -21.42
C VAL A 476 17.81 11.36 -20.16
N HIS A 477 16.85 11.10 -19.27
CA HIS A 477 16.71 11.80 -17.99
C HIS A 477 17.17 10.87 -16.87
N VAL A 478 18.33 11.21 -16.28
CA VAL A 478 18.93 10.47 -15.17
C VAL A 478 18.51 11.10 -13.85
N PHE A 479 18.01 10.30 -12.92
CA PHE A 479 17.78 10.67 -11.53
C PHE A 479 18.76 9.90 -10.65
N GLY A 480 19.69 10.61 -10.01
CA GLY A 480 20.64 10.03 -9.07
C GLY A 480 20.22 10.36 -7.64
N THR A 481 19.86 9.33 -6.87
CA THR A 481 19.34 9.50 -5.51
C THR A 481 20.07 8.61 -4.51
N ALA A 482 20.00 8.99 -3.23
CA ALA A 482 20.60 8.20 -2.17
C ALA A 482 19.78 6.91 -1.97
N HIS A 483 18.46 7.08 -1.84
CA HIS A 483 17.52 5.99 -1.59
C HIS A 483 16.51 5.82 -2.72
N GLN A 484 15.82 4.68 -2.65
CA GLN A 484 14.91 4.19 -3.67
C GLN A 484 13.69 5.08 -3.88
N ASP A 485 13.18 5.69 -2.82
CA ASP A 485 11.93 6.45 -2.75
C ASP A 485 12.11 7.98 -2.83
N ASP A 486 13.35 8.47 -2.89
CA ASP A 486 13.67 9.91 -2.88
C ASP A 486 13.09 10.65 -4.11
N HIS A 487 13.09 10.01 -5.29
CA HIS A 487 12.62 10.66 -6.52
C HIS A 487 11.10 10.71 -6.59
N GLU A 488 10.41 9.73 -6.01
CA GLU A 488 8.96 9.75 -5.81
C GLU A 488 8.53 10.81 -4.80
N LEU A 489 9.39 11.21 -3.87
CA LEU A 489 9.11 12.28 -2.91
C LEU A 489 9.46 13.66 -3.45
N PHE A 490 10.71 13.87 -3.86
CA PHE A 490 11.28 15.21 -4.04
C PHE A 490 11.38 15.64 -5.51
N MET A 491 11.20 14.71 -6.45
CA MET A 491 11.42 14.92 -7.90
C MET A 491 10.23 14.42 -8.74
N SER A 492 9.07 14.20 -8.10
CA SER A 492 8.00 13.39 -8.67
C SER A 492 7.31 14.01 -9.89
N ALA A 493 7.16 15.33 -9.96
CA ALA A 493 6.55 15.99 -11.12
C ALA A 493 7.41 15.78 -12.38
N ASP A 494 8.73 15.88 -12.25
CA ASP A 494 9.67 15.66 -13.35
C ASP A 494 9.74 14.18 -13.75
N VAL A 495 9.69 13.29 -12.77
CA VAL A 495 9.59 11.84 -13.00
C VAL A 495 8.31 11.49 -13.75
N VAL A 496 7.16 11.99 -13.31
CA VAL A 496 5.86 11.77 -13.96
C VAL A 496 5.89 12.28 -15.40
N ALA A 497 6.40 13.50 -15.62
CA ALA A 497 6.52 14.07 -16.96
C ALA A 497 7.42 13.23 -17.87
N ALA A 498 8.56 12.74 -17.35
CA ALA A 498 9.51 11.93 -18.10
C ALA A 498 8.94 10.54 -18.44
N LEU A 499 8.25 9.87 -17.51
CA LEU A 499 7.61 8.58 -17.75
C LEU A 499 6.43 8.66 -18.72
N GLN A 500 5.76 9.81 -18.80
CA GLN A 500 4.68 10.06 -19.77
C GLN A 500 5.18 10.41 -21.18
N SER A 501 6.46 10.70 -21.34
CA SER A 501 7.05 11.07 -22.63
C SER A 501 7.30 9.85 -23.52
N PRO A 502 6.93 9.90 -24.81
CA PRO A 502 7.21 8.83 -25.76
C PRO A 502 8.68 8.78 -26.21
N THR A 503 9.46 9.84 -26.00
CA THR A 503 10.84 9.99 -26.50
C THR A 503 11.87 10.14 -25.39
N THR A 504 11.45 10.05 -24.12
CA THR A 504 12.35 10.13 -22.98
C THR A 504 12.60 8.76 -22.39
N LYS A 505 13.87 8.37 -22.30
CA LYS A 505 14.33 7.24 -21.49
C LYS A 505 14.65 7.76 -20.08
N VAL A 506 14.07 7.15 -19.06
CA VAL A 506 14.23 7.53 -17.65
C VAL A 506 15.19 6.55 -16.98
N VAL A 507 16.20 7.06 -16.29
CA VAL A 507 17.24 6.24 -15.65
C VAL A 507 17.33 6.61 -14.18
N PHE A 508 16.98 5.70 -13.29
CA PHE A 508 17.15 5.84 -11.85
C PHE A 508 18.42 5.13 -11.42
N ILE A 509 19.30 5.84 -10.70
CA ILE A 509 20.52 5.29 -10.12
C ILE A 509 20.45 5.50 -8.61
N TYR A 510 20.27 4.40 -7.89
CA TYR A 510 20.24 4.39 -6.43
C TYR A 510 21.62 4.06 -5.89
N ILE A 511 22.24 5.01 -5.20
CA ILE A 511 23.60 4.84 -4.70
C ILE A 511 23.63 3.85 -3.53
N THR A 512 22.71 3.99 -2.57
CA THR A 512 22.68 3.14 -1.38
C THR A 512 21.65 2.02 -1.47
N ALA A 513 21.75 1.06 -0.56
CA ALA A 513 20.68 0.08 -0.33
C ALA A 513 19.44 0.72 0.33
N GLY A 514 19.56 1.90 0.95
CA GLY A 514 18.48 2.41 1.77
C GLY A 514 18.27 1.57 3.04
N ASP A 515 19.32 0.87 3.49
CA ASP A 515 19.24 -0.19 4.49
C ASP A 515 19.14 0.34 5.92
N ALA A 516 19.47 1.61 6.17
CA ALA A 516 19.52 2.17 7.53
C ALA A 516 20.30 1.28 8.53
N ALA A 517 21.35 0.60 8.06
CA ALA A 517 22.12 -0.43 8.77
C ALA A 517 21.33 -1.69 9.19
N GLU A 518 20.11 -1.86 8.69
CA GLU A 518 19.25 -3.00 8.97
C GLU A 518 19.58 -4.21 8.07
N THR A 519 19.41 -5.41 8.62
CA THR A 519 19.67 -6.69 7.92
C THR A 519 18.43 -7.59 7.88
N ASN A 520 17.25 -6.98 8.01
CA ASN A 520 15.98 -7.63 8.29
C ASN A 520 15.02 -7.65 7.09
N GLY A 521 15.52 -7.39 5.88
CA GLY A 521 14.70 -7.34 4.66
C GLY A 521 14.23 -5.93 4.26
N TRP A 522 14.66 -4.88 4.99
CA TRP A 522 14.20 -3.51 4.75
C TRP A 522 14.57 -2.97 3.37
N TRP A 523 15.83 -3.12 2.96
CA TRP A 523 16.28 -2.61 1.66
C TRP A 523 15.59 -3.33 0.50
N GLU A 524 15.37 -4.64 0.59
CA GLU A 524 14.61 -5.41 -0.41
C GLU A 524 13.18 -4.90 -0.53
N ALA A 525 12.56 -4.54 0.60
CA ALA A 525 11.23 -3.97 0.61
C ALA A 525 11.18 -2.60 -0.07
N ARG A 526 12.16 -1.72 0.19
CA ARG A 526 12.25 -0.41 -0.49
C ARG A 526 12.42 -0.55 -2.00
N GLU A 527 13.24 -1.49 -2.47
CA GLU A 527 13.34 -1.78 -3.91
C GLU A 527 11.99 -2.21 -4.50
N LEU A 528 11.27 -3.11 -3.82
CA LEU A 528 9.94 -3.52 -4.25
C LEU A 528 8.96 -2.33 -4.26
N GLY A 529 9.10 -1.43 -3.30
CA GLY A 529 8.33 -0.20 -3.19
C GLY A 529 8.49 0.73 -4.39
N THR A 530 9.72 1.12 -4.74
CA THR A 530 9.97 2.03 -5.87
C THR A 530 9.56 1.43 -7.22
N LEU A 531 9.77 0.11 -7.40
CA LEU A 531 9.33 -0.58 -8.63
C LEU A 531 7.79 -0.59 -8.74
N ALA A 532 7.08 -0.73 -7.61
CA ALA A 532 5.62 -0.63 -7.58
C ALA A 532 5.11 0.79 -7.89
N ALA A 533 5.78 1.83 -7.39
CA ALA A 533 5.49 3.22 -7.76
C ALA A 533 5.70 3.47 -9.25
N THR A 534 6.84 3.06 -9.80
CA THR A 534 7.15 3.24 -11.23
C THR A 534 6.16 2.49 -12.11
N LYS A 535 5.82 1.24 -11.76
CA LYS A 535 4.77 0.45 -12.43
C LYS A 535 3.44 1.21 -12.48
N LYS A 536 3.04 1.84 -11.37
CA LYS A 536 1.82 2.65 -11.31
C LYS A 536 1.88 3.87 -12.25
N MET A 537 3.03 4.56 -12.31
CA MET A 537 3.21 5.72 -13.20
C MET A 537 3.24 5.32 -14.68
N ILE A 538 3.87 4.19 -15.04
CA ILE A 538 3.86 3.64 -16.40
C ILE A 538 2.45 3.22 -16.81
N HIS A 539 1.71 2.55 -15.92
CA HIS A 539 0.30 2.23 -16.15
C HIS A 539 -0.50 3.51 -16.41
N ALA A 540 -0.29 4.56 -15.61
CA ALA A 540 -0.97 5.84 -15.78
C ALA A 540 -0.65 6.52 -17.11
N ALA A 541 0.58 6.37 -17.61
CA ALA A 541 0.99 6.89 -18.91
C ALA A 541 0.37 6.14 -20.09
N GLY A 542 0.11 4.84 -19.96
CA GLY A 542 -0.54 4.02 -20.99
C GLY A 542 0.26 3.87 -22.30
N ARG A 543 1.58 4.08 -22.25
CA ARG A 543 2.47 4.05 -23.44
C ARG A 543 3.32 2.80 -23.57
N PHE A 544 3.71 2.23 -22.43
CA PHE A 544 4.58 1.07 -22.34
C PHE A 544 3.94 0.01 -21.45
N ASP A 545 4.32 -1.24 -21.68
CA ASP A 545 4.09 -2.30 -20.72
C ASP A 545 4.97 -2.06 -19.48
N SER A 546 4.46 -2.39 -18.31
CA SER A 546 5.14 -2.29 -17.02
C SER A 546 5.74 -3.60 -16.52
N MET A 547 5.70 -4.67 -17.34
CA MET A 547 6.40 -5.92 -17.06
C MET A 547 7.88 -5.65 -16.75
N GLN A 548 8.37 -6.26 -15.67
CA GLN A 548 9.72 -6.02 -15.17
C GLN A 548 10.70 -7.00 -15.81
N ALA A 549 11.77 -6.48 -16.40
CA ALA A 549 12.90 -7.27 -16.86
C ALA A 549 14.10 -7.02 -15.94
N ARG A 550 14.40 -7.98 -15.06
CA ARG A 550 15.55 -7.92 -14.13
C ARG A 550 16.76 -8.64 -14.73
N THR A 551 17.88 -7.95 -14.80
CA THR A 551 19.17 -8.47 -15.26
C THR A 551 20.30 -7.99 -14.36
N LYS A 552 21.54 -8.42 -14.65
CA LYS A 552 22.75 -7.89 -14.03
C LYS A 552 23.64 -7.30 -15.12
N VAL A 553 24.22 -6.14 -14.85
CA VAL A 553 25.25 -5.54 -15.71
C VAL A 553 26.58 -5.51 -14.96
N VAL A 554 27.69 -5.61 -15.70
CA VAL A 554 29.03 -5.49 -15.13
C VAL A 554 29.65 -4.21 -15.66
N VAL A 555 29.92 -3.26 -14.77
CA VAL A 555 30.52 -1.95 -15.08
C VAL A 555 31.62 -1.65 -14.09
N SER A 556 32.77 -1.16 -14.55
CA SER A 556 33.92 -0.84 -13.67
C SER A 556 34.28 -1.98 -12.69
N ASN A 557 34.17 -3.24 -13.16
CA ASN A 557 34.38 -4.46 -12.39
C ASN A 557 33.43 -4.64 -11.18
N LYS A 558 32.24 -4.03 -11.23
CA LYS A 558 31.14 -4.16 -10.26
C LYS A 558 29.93 -4.80 -10.92
N THR A 559 29.25 -5.67 -10.20
CA THR A 559 28.01 -6.29 -10.67
C THR A 559 26.82 -5.51 -10.14
N ILE A 560 26.10 -4.81 -11.02
CA ILE A 560 24.97 -3.96 -10.65
C ILE A 560 23.66 -4.60 -11.14
N THR A 561 22.65 -4.61 -10.27
CA THR A 561 21.32 -5.09 -10.65
C THR A 561 20.61 -4.03 -11.47
N LYS A 562 20.12 -4.43 -12.65
CA LYS A 562 19.34 -3.59 -13.57
C LYS A 562 17.91 -4.10 -13.64
N VAL A 563 16.93 -3.21 -13.53
CA VAL A 563 15.52 -3.53 -13.78
C VAL A 563 14.97 -2.56 -14.82
N VAL A 564 14.41 -3.10 -15.90
CA VAL A 564 13.75 -2.30 -16.95
C VAL A 564 12.25 -2.51 -16.84
N LEU A 565 11.48 -1.43 -16.92
CA LEU A 565 10.03 -1.45 -17.03
C LEU A 565 9.60 -0.24 -17.86
N GLY A 566 8.98 -0.51 -19.01
CA GLY A 566 8.66 0.51 -20.00
C GLY A 566 9.86 1.36 -20.43
N ASN A 567 9.71 2.69 -20.39
CA ASN A 567 10.81 3.62 -20.68
C ASN A 567 11.71 3.91 -19.46
N ALA A 568 11.55 3.19 -18.35
CA ALA A 568 12.32 3.38 -17.13
C ALA A 568 13.38 2.28 -16.95
N VAL A 569 14.54 2.68 -16.45
CA VAL A 569 15.67 1.81 -16.11
C VAL A 569 16.09 2.10 -14.67
N HIS A 570 16.13 1.08 -13.84
CA HIS A 570 16.54 1.17 -12.44
C HIS A 570 17.88 0.45 -12.25
N TYR A 571 18.85 1.15 -11.65
CA TYR A 571 20.13 0.61 -11.23
C TYR A 571 20.24 0.63 -9.71
N PHE A 572 20.39 -0.56 -9.13
CA PHE A 572 20.55 -0.73 -7.69
C PHE A 572 22.01 -1.04 -7.38
N MET A 573 22.75 -0.02 -6.91
CA MET A 573 24.15 -0.20 -6.48
C MET A 573 24.26 -0.84 -5.11
N ARG A 574 23.22 -0.69 -4.27
CA ARG A 574 23.03 -1.38 -2.98
C ARG A 574 24.15 -1.14 -1.97
N ILE A 575 24.86 -0.02 -2.05
CA ILE A 575 25.95 0.26 -1.11
C ILE A 575 25.36 0.50 0.28
N GLY A 576 25.88 -0.19 1.31
CA GLY A 576 25.39 0.00 2.69
C GLY A 576 25.61 1.44 3.17
N GLU A 577 24.58 2.05 3.77
CA GLU A 577 24.55 3.46 4.16
C GLU A 577 25.71 3.85 5.10
N ASP A 578 25.91 3.09 6.18
CA ASP A 578 26.94 3.36 7.19
C ASP A 578 28.34 3.47 6.58
N ARG A 579 28.68 2.51 5.73
CA ARG A 579 30.02 2.44 5.11
C ARG A 579 30.21 3.50 4.05
N LEU A 580 29.15 3.87 3.35
CA LEU A 580 29.21 4.98 2.41
C LEU A 580 29.39 6.32 3.14
N MET A 581 28.72 6.52 4.27
CA MET A 581 28.90 7.71 5.10
C MET A 581 30.33 7.83 5.62
N ASP A 582 30.94 6.74 6.09
CA ASP A 582 32.35 6.71 6.47
C ASP A 582 33.28 7.12 5.31
N LEU A 583 32.98 6.67 4.07
CA LEU A 583 33.73 7.09 2.89
C LEU A 583 33.55 8.58 2.58
N PHE A 584 32.33 9.13 2.71
CA PHE A 584 32.08 10.56 2.53
C PHE A 584 32.83 11.41 3.56
N MET A 585 32.95 10.93 4.79
CA MET A 585 33.72 11.58 5.86
C MET A 585 35.24 11.41 5.71
N GLY A 586 35.71 10.64 4.73
CA GLY A 586 37.14 10.41 4.50
C GLY A 586 37.81 9.58 5.58
N VAL A 587 37.06 8.66 6.22
CA VAL A 587 37.62 7.78 7.26
C VAL A 587 38.68 6.85 6.64
N PRO A 588 39.93 6.82 7.15
CA PRO A 588 41.00 6.02 6.56
C PRO A 588 40.71 4.52 6.64
N HIS A 589 41.17 3.77 5.63
CA HIS A 589 41.07 2.30 5.57
C HIS A 589 39.63 1.73 5.63
N ILE A 590 38.63 2.55 5.31
CA ILE A 590 37.25 2.08 5.14
C ILE A 590 37.00 1.63 3.70
N HIS A 591 36.17 0.62 3.57
CA HIS A 591 35.61 0.17 2.32
C HIS A 591 34.09 0.08 2.46
N ALA A 592 33.37 0.52 1.43
CA ALA A 592 31.94 0.26 1.30
C ALA A 592 31.73 -0.90 0.31
N SER A 593 30.58 -1.54 0.36
CA SER A 593 30.24 -2.61 -0.58
C SER A 593 28.74 -2.74 -0.72
N ALA A 594 28.32 -3.42 -1.79
CA ALA A 594 26.93 -3.77 -1.97
C ALA A 594 26.49 -4.76 -0.88
N VAL A 595 25.34 -4.54 -0.25
CA VAL A 595 24.85 -5.40 0.86
C VAL A 595 24.58 -6.84 0.40
N ASP A 596 24.25 -7.05 -0.87
CA ASP A 596 24.02 -8.35 -1.49
C ASP A 596 25.26 -8.95 -2.17
N ASN A 597 26.35 -8.17 -2.27
CA ASN A 597 27.65 -8.62 -2.77
C ASN A 597 28.79 -7.94 -1.99
N PRO A 598 29.08 -8.40 -0.75
CA PRO A 598 30.03 -7.74 0.13
C PRO A 598 31.48 -7.78 -0.36
N LEU A 599 31.78 -8.55 -1.41
CA LEU A 599 33.10 -8.63 -2.04
C LEU A 599 33.34 -7.53 -3.08
N ASP A 600 32.30 -6.87 -3.57
CA ASP A 600 32.41 -5.74 -4.51
C ASP A 600 32.78 -4.46 -3.74
N LEU A 601 34.04 -4.37 -3.30
CA LEU A 601 34.54 -3.29 -2.44
C LEU A 601 34.77 -1.96 -3.17
N TYR A 602 34.21 -0.88 -2.66
CA TYR A 602 34.53 0.51 -3.02
C TYR A 602 35.50 1.08 -1.99
N THR A 603 36.68 1.47 -2.44
CA THR A 603 37.74 2.02 -1.58
C THR A 603 37.80 3.54 -1.60
N THR A 604 37.24 4.17 -2.63
CA THR A 604 37.20 5.62 -2.79
C THR A 604 35.89 6.09 -3.42
N LEU A 605 35.54 7.36 -3.21
CA LEU A 605 34.41 7.98 -3.91
C LEU A 605 34.60 8.01 -5.44
N ILE A 606 35.85 8.08 -5.91
CA ILE A 606 36.18 8.06 -7.35
C ILE A 606 35.73 6.74 -8.00
N GLU A 607 35.86 5.61 -7.30
CA GLU A 607 35.39 4.32 -7.82
C GLU A 607 33.86 4.29 -7.95
N ILE A 608 33.14 4.89 -7.00
CA ILE A 608 31.67 5.00 -7.05
C ILE A 608 31.26 5.92 -8.21
N GLU A 609 31.88 7.09 -8.33
CA GLU A 609 31.67 8.00 -9.46
C GLU A 609 31.97 7.33 -10.81
N GLY A 610 33.02 6.51 -10.89
CA GLY A 610 33.38 5.75 -12.09
C GLY A 610 32.33 4.69 -12.47
N VAL A 611 31.67 4.06 -11.49
CA VAL A 611 30.52 3.19 -11.75
C VAL A 611 29.34 4.00 -12.28
N VAL A 612 28.98 5.09 -11.62
CA VAL A 612 27.85 5.95 -12.04
C VAL A 612 28.08 6.49 -13.46
N THR A 613 29.31 6.93 -13.76
CA THR A 613 29.72 7.37 -15.10
C THR A 613 29.48 6.26 -16.13
N ALA A 614 29.98 5.04 -15.85
CA ALA A 614 29.82 3.90 -16.76
C ALA A 614 28.34 3.50 -16.97
N LEU A 615 27.49 3.60 -15.93
CA LEU A 615 26.06 3.35 -16.05
C LEU A 615 25.36 4.40 -16.92
N MET A 616 25.69 5.68 -16.73
CA MET A 616 25.16 6.76 -17.56
C MET A 616 25.61 6.64 -19.03
N GLU A 617 26.89 6.30 -19.28
CA GLU A 617 27.42 6.01 -20.61
C GLU A 617 26.69 4.86 -21.29
N LEU A 618 26.41 3.78 -20.54
CA LEU A 618 25.67 2.63 -21.04
C LEU A 618 24.28 3.00 -21.57
N GLU A 619 23.57 3.91 -20.91
CA GLU A 619 22.20 4.28 -21.30
C GLU A 619 22.10 5.26 -22.47
N VAL A 620 23.18 6.01 -22.74
CA VAL A 620 23.25 6.98 -23.85
C VAL A 620 23.96 6.43 -25.10
N ALA A 621 24.69 5.32 -24.98
CA ALA A 621 25.53 4.79 -26.06
C ALA A 621 24.75 4.42 -27.33
N ALA A 622 23.59 3.77 -27.17
CA ALA A 622 22.78 3.29 -28.27
C ALA A 622 21.96 4.40 -28.95
N SER A 623 21.30 5.24 -28.16
CA SER A 623 20.42 6.31 -28.66
C SER A 623 21.14 7.59 -29.08
N ARG A 624 22.30 7.90 -28.47
CA ARG A 624 23.07 9.14 -28.68
C ARG A 624 22.17 10.39 -28.65
N PRO A 625 21.43 10.60 -27.54
CA PRO A 625 20.40 11.62 -27.49
C PRO A 625 21.01 13.02 -27.59
N PRO A 626 20.35 13.98 -28.26
CA PRO A 626 20.75 15.39 -28.21
C PRO A 626 20.67 15.97 -26.80
N THR A 627 19.82 15.42 -25.93
CA THR A 627 19.59 15.93 -24.58
C THR A 627 19.86 14.86 -23.52
N ILE A 628 20.71 15.19 -22.55
CA ILE A 628 20.86 14.41 -21.31
C ILE A 628 20.48 15.34 -20.16
N ARG A 629 19.59 14.90 -19.28
CA ARG A 629 19.20 15.61 -18.06
C ARG A 629 19.65 14.85 -16.83
N LEU A 630 20.03 15.57 -15.77
CA LEU A 630 20.33 15.04 -14.46
C LEU A 630 19.41 15.69 -13.41
N GLY A 631 18.67 14.89 -12.66
CA GLY A 631 18.00 15.27 -11.42
C GLY A 631 18.72 14.69 -10.21
N ALA A 632 19.04 15.51 -9.22
CA ALA A 632 19.70 15.07 -7.97
C ALA A 632 19.34 15.98 -6.79
N SER A 633 19.63 15.56 -5.55
CA SER A 633 19.43 16.40 -4.37
C SER A 633 20.40 17.58 -4.36
N GLU A 634 19.95 18.74 -3.87
CA GLU A 634 20.83 19.87 -3.63
C GLU A 634 21.85 19.54 -2.52
N PHE A 635 23.01 20.16 -2.59
CA PHE A 635 24.14 19.89 -1.69
C PHE A 635 24.90 21.13 -1.25
N LYS A 636 24.56 22.30 -1.79
CA LYS A 636 25.21 23.57 -1.46
C LYS A 636 24.23 24.74 -1.48
N ASN A 637 24.67 25.88 -0.94
CA ASN A 637 23.93 27.14 -0.90
C ASN A 637 22.60 27.08 -0.14
N PHE A 638 22.53 26.24 0.90
CA PHE A 638 21.41 26.23 1.82
C PHE A 638 21.32 27.55 2.59
N ARG A 639 20.11 27.90 3.04
CA ARG A 639 19.90 29.01 3.96
C ARG A 639 20.36 28.58 5.35
N PRO A 640 20.85 29.50 6.20
CA PRO A 640 21.19 29.18 7.57
C PRO A 640 20.04 28.47 8.29
N GLY A 641 20.29 27.25 8.76
CA GLY A 641 19.31 26.38 9.40
C GLY A 641 18.74 25.28 8.51
N ASP A 642 18.87 25.39 7.17
CA ASP A 642 18.45 24.37 6.22
C ASP A 642 19.53 23.26 6.06
N GLU A 643 20.79 23.52 6.45
CA GLU A 643 21.92 22.60 6.23
C GLU A 643 21.80 21.27 7.00
N GLN A 644 20.96 21.20 8.04
CA GLN A 644 20.82 20.03 8.93
C GLN A 644 19.43 19.39 8.88
N VAL A 645 18.51 19.92 8.06
CA VAL A 645 17.12 19.42 8.00
C VAL A 645 17.05 18.14 7.18
N ASP A 646 17.92 18.00 6.18
CA ASP A 646 17.96 16.86 5.29
C ASP A 646 19.08 15.90 5.70
N HIS A 647 18.87 14.60 5.47
CA HIS A 647 19.88 13.61 5.84
C HIS A 647 21.13 13.76 4.95
N GLN A 648 22.31 13.63 5.55
CA GLN A 648 23.58 13.91 4.87
C GLN A 648 23.76 13.09 3.59
N LEU A 649 23.26 11.84 3.55
CA LEU A 649 23.33 10.99 2.36
C LEU A 649 22.75 11.66 1.11
N HIS A 650 21.65 12.41 1.24
CA HIS A 650 21.03 13.10 0.10
C HIS A 650 22.00 14.15 -0.46
N MET A 651 22.56 14.98 0.40
CA MET A 651 23.50 16.04 0.01
C MET A 651 24.78 15.46 -0.60
N TRP A 652 25.39 14.46 0.03
CA TRP A 652 26.61 13.85 -0.48
C TRP A 652 26.39 13.13 -1.81
N THR A 653 25.23 12.49 -1.99
CA THR A 653 24.83 11.90 -3.28
C THR A 653 24.63 12.98 -4.34
N GLY A 654 24.00 14.10 -4.02
CA GLY A 654 23.86 15.25 -4.92
C GLY A 654 25.22 15.77 -5.41
N ASN A 655 26.18 15.91 -4.49
CA ASN A 655 27.55 16.31 -4.80
C ASN A 655 28.28 15.27 -5.66
N LEU A 656 28.09 13.96 -5.37
CA LEU A 656 28.64 12.87 -6.16
C LEU A 656 28.15 12.93 -7.62
N MET A 657 26.84 13.11 -7.83
CA MET A 657 26.26 13.24 -9.17
C MET A 657 26.78 14.48 -9.90
N ALA A 658 26.95 15.60 -9.19
CA ALA A 658 27.56 16.81 -9.74
C ALA A 658 29.02 16.57 -10.20
N ASN A 659 29.80 15.84 -9.40
CA ASN A 659 31.19 15.51 -9.74
C ASN A 659 31.28 14.59 -10.98
N VAL A 660 30.37 13.63 -11.12
CA VAL A 660 30.29 12.77 -12.32
C VAL A 660 30.15 13.61 -13.59
N VAL A 661 29.22 14.58 -13.59
CA VAL A 661 29.01 15.48 -14.74
C VAL A 661 30.23 16.38 -14.96
N ALA A 662 30.74 17.01 -13.89
CA ALA A 662 31.83 17.98 -13.97
C ALA A 662 33.16 17.38 -14.45
N ARG A 663 33.44 16.12 -14.09
CA ARG A 663 34.68 15.41 -14.45
C ARG A 663 34.62 14.78 -15.84
N HIS A 664 33.43 14.52 -16.37
CA HIS A 664 33.31 13.92 -17.68
C HIS A 664 33.57 14.95 -18.80
N PRO A 665 34.50 14.69 -19.74
CA PRO A 665 34.93 15.67 -20.74
C PRO A 665 33.82 16.22 -21.64
N LEU A 666 32.79 15.42 -21.90
CA LEU A 666 31.65 15.81 -22.74
C LEU A 666 30.51 16.43 -21.93
N TRP A 667 30.23 15.89 -20.75
CA TRP A 667 28.97 16.13 -20.05
C TRP A 667 28.94 17.46 -19.30
N SER A 668 30.09 17.92 -18.82
CA SER A 668 30.25 19.24 -18.18
C SER A 668 29.70 20.40 -19.01
N ALA A 669 29.63 20.26 -20.35
CA ALA A 669 29.09 21.26 -21.26
C ALA A 669 27.68 20.94 -21.80
N CYS A 670 27.22 19.69 -21.71
CA CYS A 670 26.02 19.24 -22.44
C CYS A 670 24.89 18.70 -21.56
N VAL A 671 25.17 18.26 -20.33
CA VAL A 671 24.14 17.75 -19.42
C VAL A 671 23.41 18.92 -18.77
N ASP A 672 22.09 18.85 -18.80
CA ASP A 672 21.18 19.81 -18.19
C ASP A 672 20.84 19.35 -16.76
N GLN A 673 21.27 20.08 -15.73
CA GLN A 673 21.23 19.60 -14.34
C GLN A 673 20.20 20.36 -13.52
N THR A 674 19.34 19.64 -12.79
CA THR A 674 18.36 20.20 -11.85
C THR A 674 18.59 19.61 -10.46
N TYR A 675 18.76 20.49 -9.48
CA TYR A 675 18.93 20.12 -8.09
C TYR A 675 17.68 20.45 -7.28
N TYR A 676 17.22 19.50 -6.47
CA TYR A 676 15.98 19.59 -5.72
C TYR A 676 16.24 19.73 -4.22
N PHE A 677 15.39 20.50 -3.53
CA PHE A 677 15.32 20.41 -2.07
C PHE A 677 14.65 19.09 -1.67
N GLY A 678 15.20 18.45 -0.63
CA GLY A 678 14.59 17.34 0.07
C GLY A 678 13.76 17.83 1.26
N TYR A 679 14.07 17.33 2.46
CA TYR A 679 13.31 17.65 3.67
C TYR A 679 13.33 19.14 4.08
N GLN A 680 14.25 19.96 3.54
CA GLN A 680 14.31 21.41 3.80
C GLN A 680 13.02 22.15 3.41
N ARG A 681 12.18 21.56 2.54
CA ARG A 681 10.90 22.13 2.08
C ARG A 681 9.71 21.22 2.37
N TRP A 682 9.87 20.23 3.25
CA TRP A 682 8.86 19.19 3.51
C TRP A 682 7.50 19.71 4.00
N LEU A 683 7.47 20.87 4.66
CA LEU A 683 6.27 21.50 5.23
C LEU A 683 5.84 22.77 4.48
N ASP A 684 6.47 23.08 3.35
CA ASP A 684 6.09 24.23 2.53
C ASP A 684 4.72 23.98 1.89
N LEU A 685 4.21 24.94 1.12
CA LEU A 685 2.93 24.76 0.44
C LEU A 685 3.03 23.67 -0.64
N VAL A 686 1.92 23.00 -0.95
CA VAL A 686 1.82 22.14 -2.13
C VAL A 686 2.04 23.01 -3.37
N ASN A 687 2.95 22.60 -4.25
CA ASN A 687 3.32 23.37 -5.45
C ASN A 687 3.29 22.57 -6.75
N MET A 688 3.04 21.25 -6.69
CA MET A 688 2.88 20.42 -7.88
C MET A 688 1.54 20.67 -8.56
N GLU A 689 1.52 20.54 -9.89
CA GLU A 689 0.29 20.51 -10.69
C GLU A 689 -0.57 19.29 -10.32
N GLU A 690 -1.90 19.45 -10.41
CA GLU A 690 -2.86 18.51 -9.82
C GLU A 690 -2.74 17.09 -10.40
N HIS A 691 -2.56 16.93 -11.71
CA HIS A 691 -2.40 15.61 -12.32
C HIS A 691 -1.13 14.90 -11.83
N ALA A 692 0.01 15.58 -11.82
CA ALA A 692 1.25 15.02 -11.30
C ALA A 692 1.14 14.68 -9.80
N ARG A 693 0.49 15.55 -9.03
CA ARG A 693 0.25 15.38 -7.60
C ARG A 693 -0.62 14.15 -7.30
N LEU A 694 -1.76 14.01 -7.96
CA LEU A 694 -2.64 12.85 -7.78
C LEU A 694 -1.94 11.54 -8.17
N LEU A 695 -1.13 11.57 -9.23
CA LEU A 695 -0.37 10.39 -9.64
C LEU A 695 0.74 10.05 -8.65
N GLN A 696 1.47 11.03 -8.12
CA GLN A 696 2.44 10.82 -7.04
C GLN A 696 1.78 10.17 -5.84
N ARG A 697 0.62 10.66 -5.40
CA ARG A 697 -0.11 10.11 -4.25
C ARG A 697 -0.53 8.65 -4.47
N SER A 698 -1.08 8.34 -5.65
CA SER A 698 -1.44 6.96 -5.98
C SER A 698 -0.21 6.06 -6.12
N ALA A 699 0.91 6.55 -6.66
CA ALA A 699 2.17 5.81 -6.72
C ALA A 699 2.76 5.54 -5.32
N TRP A 700 2.73 6.53 -4.43
CA TRP A 700 3.18 6.39 -3.03
C TRP A 700 2.36 5.37 -2.25
N LEU A 701 1.05 5.31 -2.51
CA LEU A 701 0.17 4.28 -1.95
C LEU A 701 0.59 2.88 -2.39
N ARG A 702 0.95 2.69 -3.66
CA ARG A 702 1.42 1.40 -4.19
C ARG A 702 2.78 1.00 -3.63
N LEU A 703 3.70 1.95 -3.52
CA LEU A 703 4.98 1.78 -2.84
C LEU A 703 4.79 1.31 -1.39
N SER A 704 3.94 2.04 -0.65
CA SER A 704 3.66 1.74 0.76
C SER A 704 3.04 0.35 0.94
N ASN A 705 2.11 -0.03 0.05
CA ASN A 705 1.48 -1.34 0.09
C ASN A 705 2.44 -2.48 -0.29
N ALA A 706 3.32 -2.27 -1.27
CA ALA A 706 4.33 -3.25 -1.67
C ALA A 706 5.32 -3.52 -0.53
N ILE A 707 5.80 -2.47 0.15
CA ILE A 707 6.67 -2.59 1.34
C ILE A 707 5.94 -3.36 2.44
N ASN A 708 4.75 -2.93 2.84
CA ASN A 708 3.97 -3.59 3.90
C ASN A 708 3.63 -5.06 3.60
N GLY A 709 3.55 -5.44 2.32
CA GLY A 709 3.29 -6.80 1.88
C GLY A 709 4.40 -7.79 2.22
N VAL A 710 5.65 -7.33 2.28
CA VAL A 710 6.85 -8.16 2.50
C VAL A 710 7.55 -7.85 3.83
N TYR A 711 7.57 -6.59 4.23
CA TYR A 711 8.20 -6.10 5.44
C TYR A 711 7.13 -5.74 6.45
N LYS A 712 6.87 -6.68 7.37
CA LYS A 712 5.78 -6.59 8.36
C LYS A 712 6.19 -5.90 9.66
N ALA A 713 7.45 -5.46 9.77
CA ALA A 713 7.84 -4.57 10.85
C ALA A 713 7.07 -3.26 10.67
N CYS A 714 6.59 -2.69 11.77
CA CYS A 714 5.58 -1.63 11.78
C CYS A 714 6.16 -0.27 11.34
N TYR A 715 6.59 -0.15 10.08
CA TYR A 715 7.01 1.11 9.46
C TYR A 715 5.91 1.57 8.48
N PRO A 716 5.00 2.47 8.89
CA PRO A 716 3.89 2.92 8.09
C PRO A 716 4.40 3.94 7.07
N VAL A 717 5.04 3.46 6.00
CA VAL A 717 5.65 4.28 4.93
C VAL A 717 4.70 5.37 4.42
N TRP A 718 3.41 5.04 4.26
CA TRP A 718 2.40 6.02 3.90
C TRP A 718 2.40 7.17 4.89
N PHE A 719 2.34 6.89 6.18
CA PHE A 719 2.16 7.90 7.19
C PHE A 719 3.38 8.79 7.38
N ASP A 720 4.60 8.23 7.35
CA ASP A 720 5.83 9.02 7.49
C ASP A 720 5.94 10.12 6.43
N HIS A 721 5.49 9.81 5.21
CA HIS A 721 5.74 10.67 4.07
C HIS A 721 4.50 11.25 3.37
N ALA A 722 3.28 10.80 3.65
CA ALA A 722 2.09 11.25 2.92
C ALA A 722 1.82 12.76 3.06
N GLN A 723 2.24 13.36 4.18
CA GLN A 723 2.18 14.82 4.38
C GLN A 723 3.06 15.61 3.39
N HIS A 724 4.07 14.98 2.78
CA HIS A 724 5.00 15.61 1.83
C HIS A 724 4.45 15.66 0.42
N LEU A 725 3.53 14.76 0.08
CA LEU A 725 3.05 14.55 -1.28
C LEU A 725 2.46 15.84 -1.86
N GLY A 726 2.74 16.09 -3.12
CA GLY A 726 2.40 17.31 -3.85
C GLY A 726 3.46 18.41 -3.79
N ARG A 727 4.69 18.08 -3.37
CA ARG A 727 5.80 19.03 -3.29
C ARG A 727 6.97 18.58 -4.13
N GLN A 728 7.45 19.49 -4.97
CA GLN A 728 8.72 19.39 -5.67
C GLN A 728 9.33 20.78 -5.77
N TYR A 729 10.40 21.03 -5.02
CA TYR A 729 11.03 22.35 -4.98
C TYR A 729 12.40 22.31 -5.65
N VAL A 730 12.50 22.95 -6.82
CA VAL A 730 13.78 23.14 -7.50
C VAL A 730 14.62 24.16 -6.72
N ALA A 731 15.80 23.73 -6.27
CA ALA A 731 16.77 24.58 -5.58
C ALA A 731 17.64 25.36 -6.56
N ARG A 732 18.14 24.67 -7.59
CA ARG A 732 19.00 25.23 -8.62
C ARG A 732 18.80 24.49 -9.94
N HIS A 733 18.94 25.21 -11.03
CA HIS A 733 19.00 24.68 -12.39
C HIS A 733 20.29 25.17 -13.05
N GLU A 734 21.04 24.25 -13.65
CA GLU A 734 22.27 24.51 -14.40
C GLU A 734 22.06 24.05 -15.85
N PRO A 735 21.70 24.96 -16.78
CA PRO A 735 21.32 24.59 -18.13
C PRO A 735 22.51 24.10 -18.95
N ARG A 736 22.24 23.17 -19.87
CA ARG A 736 23.22 22.74 -20.89
C ARG A 736 23.69 23.90 -21.77
N GLN A 737 24.93 23.84 -22.23
CA GLN A 737 25.52 24.84 -23.13
C GLN A 737 25.51 24.42 -24.60
N ARG A 738 25.49 23.10 -24.86
CA ARG A 738 25.41 22.51 -26.21
C ARG A 738 24.66 21.17 -26.21
N PRO A 739 24.20 20.68 -27.37
CA PRO A 739 23.71 19.30 -27.52
C PRO A 739 24.75 18.25 -27.11
N CYS A 740 24.29 17.12 -26.55
CA CYS A 740 25.16 16.01 -26.15
C CYS A 740 25.58 15.10 -27.31
N ASN A 741 24.93 15.21 -28.47
CA ASN A 741 25.26 14.44 -29.67
C ASN A 741 26.22 15.17 -30.62
N ASP A 742 26.62 16.41 -30.29
CA ASP A 742 27.68 17.11 -31.00
C ASP A 742 28.99 16.38 -30.78
N LYS A 743 29.54 15.82 -31.87
CA LYS A 743 30.90 15.28 -31.87
C LYS A 743 31.83 16.39 -31.38
N ILE A 744 32.67 16.09 -30.38
CA ILE A 744 33.86 16.92 -30.17
C ILE A 744 34.68 16.74 -31.44
N ASP A 745 34.82 17.79 -32.24
CA ASP A 745 35.88 17.85 -33.24
C ASP A 745 37.18 17.60 -32.48
N GLU A 746 37.82 16.44 -32.72
CA GLU A 746 39.08 16.04 -32.11
C GLU A 746 40.09 17.18 -32.27
N ALA A 747 40.48 17.80 -31.14
CA ALA A 747 41.54 18.80 -31.05
C ALA A 747 42.71 18.24 -30.26
#